data_AF-A0A5N6TRR0-F1
#
_entry.id   AF-A0A5N6TRR0-F1
#
_cell.length_a   1.000
_cell.length_b   1.000
_cell.length_c   1.000
_cell.angle_alpha   90.00
_cell.angle_beta   90.00
_cell.angle_gamma   90.00
#
_symmetry.space_group_name_H-M   'P 1'
#
loop_
_entity.id
_entity.type
_entity.pdbx_description
1 polymer ?
#
loop_
_entity_poly.entity_id
_entity_poly.type
_entity_poly.pdbx_seq_one_letter_code
_entity_poly.pdbx_strand_id
1 'polypeptide(L)'
;MPHKRTDYDAIVIGAGFSGIRSLWELRHRGLSVKCFDAAPDVGGTWYYNRYPGSRTDGEAWVYIFNFAPELLEEWNFKERYPTQEEIQQYLGRVVDRYDLRRHIEFGTRVASARYSDSENIWTITTANGVSTTCRYFLPATGILSVPKVPDFPGLQTYTGEWYQASTWPAHKVDVQGKRVAIVGTGSTGVHLIPKLAPAVQELTVFQRTPNYVLPGRNYVIDEYQVVDVKKNHDATWEMASMNLAGHACRASGRTLKGTDPDQIRQVFDDGWERGCFNFQMETFDDVFMDPQSNEQCAEFIRQKIRAIVKDPKKAEILCPKYPFGAKRPPSGHHYFETFNRPNVDLVDISRDEIELYEKGIRTSSGAEYEFDMIIFAVGFDAGTGALNQMEITGSHGESLKQHWSDRLGTFAGVLVNGFPNMFIVCGPHMPAGNQPVMLEIAMDWIGKTIGHMEENKLVAVNVTEKAVDAWTGHADGLWNSVWISKPATEHRSWFVGTNIPGKPAKIMFYFGGVQGWKSWLDSELNTEWSGMEFTAHTVTDEDEDTAPVEEDTFGQATSVGGVPVTAEMLESVVMPMQSDDIRMSAAEKFNVGSAACARYIDWAVKEVQDRGLVLKQDHRVHWWKVMQKFVKSESGRMLIEQSPSTKEGLQALTLKLGTEGEAISRIGPEIVRMLTGQTNPLFHMLRDNLLFRMYLSDEGARPNRYVAEYAKILTSRKKGLRILEVGAGTGGTTFQVLNACSPNGECFCSQYMYTDISHGFFKTGQSTLKKWEGLLTFKTLNVENDPAKQGFEEHSYDLIIAANVVHATRSLTKSLGNIHKLLKPGGVLGLVELTRLTPYFNMAFGPLSGWWLGVDEGRTESPLQSAEQWNKQLKKAGFSGVDLAAYDLPEPERHSALLLSTALAAPGVI
;
A
#
# COMPACT_ATOMS: atom_id res chain seq x y z
N MET A 1 -6.83 -26.37 25.99
CA MET A 1 -7.72 -25.78 27.01
C MET A 1 -8.72 -24.87 26.30
N PRO A 2 -9.98 -24.76 26.73
CA PRO A 2 -10.94 -23.86 26.08
C PRO A 2 -10.47 -22.40 26.20
N HIS A 3 -10.46 -21.67 25.08
CA HIS A 3 -9.99 -20.28 25.00
C HIS A 3 -10.77 -19.37 25.95
N LYS A 4 -10.05 -18.50 26.67
CA LYS A 4 -10.63 -17.39 27.41
C LYS A 4 -11.13 -16.35 26.40
N ARG A 5 -12.44 -16.07 26.42
CA ARG A 5 -13.04 -15.00 25.63
C ARG A 5 -12.43 -13.66 26.09
N THR A 6 -11.81 -12.92 25.19
CA THR A 6 -11.29 -11.57 25.47
C THR A 6 -12.44 -10.58 25.64
N ASP A 7 -12.18 -9.48 26.33
CA ASP A 7 -13.17 -8.40 26.50
C ASP A 7 -13.43 -7.67 25.17
N TYR A 8 -12.38 -7.51 24.36
CA TYR A 8 -12.43 -6.94 23.01
C TYR A 8 -11.55 -7.77 22.06
N ASP A 9 -11.78 -7.69 20.77
CA ASP A 9 -10.90 -8.30 19.77
C ASP A 9 -9.60 -7.47 19.67
N ALA A 10 -9.73 -6.14 19.67
CA ALA A 10 -8.61 -5.22 19.55
C ALA A 10 -8.65 -4.06 20.57
N ILE A 11 -7.47 -3.64 21.05
CA ILE A 11 -7.31 -2.40 21.83
C ILE A 11 -6.33 -1.46 21.13
N VAL A 12 -6.75 -0.20 20.96
CA VAL A 12 -5.97 0.88 20.33
C VAL A 12 -5.56 1.91 21.38
N ILE A 13 -4.30 2.34 21.41
CA ILE A 13 -3.84 3.38 22.35
C ILE A 13 -3.51 4.67 21.62
N GLY A 14 -4.28 5.73 21.92
CA GLY A 14 -4.21 7.04 21.27
C GLY A 14 -5.36 7.28 20.30
N ALA A 15 -5.88 8.50 20.28
CA ALA A 15 -7.00 9.00 19.49
C ALA A 15 -6.59 10.21 18.62
N GLY A 16 -5.35 10.21 18.13
CA GLY A 16 -4.91 11.05 17.02
C GLY A 16 -5.24 10.43 15.65
N PHE A 17 -4.63 10.93 14.57
CA PHE A 17 -4.80 10.38 13.21
C PHE A 17 -4.71 8.84 13.18
N SER A 18 -3.63 8.29 13.73
CA SER A 18 -3.35 6.86 13.76
C SER A 18 -4.42 6.04 14.48
N GLY A 19 -4.86 6.54 15.64
CA GLY A 19 -5.91 5.88 16.43
C GLY A 19 -7.27 5.90 15.76
N ILE A 20 -7.65 7.04 15.19
CA ILE A 20 -8.92 7.21 14.49
C ILE A 20 -8.99 6.30 13.26
N ARG A 21 -7.91 6.26 12.45
CA ARG A 21 -7.82 5.35 11.30
C ARG A 21 -7.88 3.88 11.70
N SER A 22 -7.22 3.52 12.81
CA SER A 22 -7.22 2.15 13.36
C SER A 22 -8.61 1.73 13.84
N LEU A 23 -9.29 2.61 14.59
CA LEU A 23 -10.67 2.40 15.03
C LEU A 23 -11.60 2.15 13.84
N TRP A 24 -11.51 2.99 12.80
CA TRP A 24 -12.32 2.81 11.60
C TRP A 24 -12.03 1.45 10.92
N GLU A 25 -10.75 1.09 10.71
CA GLU A 25 -10.35 -0.17 10.06
C GLU A 25 -10.94 -1.39 10.78
N LEU A 26 -10.66 -1.50 12.08
CA LEU A 26 -11.02 -2.65 12.89
C LEU A 26 -12.55 -2.78 13.00
N ARG A 27 -13.25 -1.65 13.15
CA ARG A 27 -14.72 -1.60 13.19
C ARG A 27 -15.34 -1.97 11.86
N HIS A 28 -14.75 -1.51 10.75
CA HIS A 28 -15.20 -1.84 9.41
C HIS A 28 -15.11 -3.36 9.15
N ARG A 29 -14.12 -4.03 9.76
CA ARG A 29 -13.95 -5.49 9.74
C ARG A 29 -14.87 -6.24 10.72
N GLY A 30 -15.73 -5.54 11.45
CA GLY A 30 -16.68 -6.13 12.39
C GLY A 30 -16.08 -6.54 13.74
N LEU A 31 -14.85 -6.12 14.03
CA LEU A 31 -14.19 -6.41 15.31
C LEU A 31 -14.73 -5.53 16.44
N SER A 32 -14.79 -6.09 17.63
CA SER A 32 -15.01 -5.35 18.87
C SER A 32 -13.74 -4.62 19.27
N VAL A 33 -13.84 -3.31 19.50
CA VAL A 33 -12.67 -2.45 19.69
C VAL A 33 -12.90 -1.48 20.84
N LYS A 34 -11.84 -1.29 21.63
CA LYS A 34 -11.74 -0.23 22.63
C LYS A 34 -10.50 0.61 22.36
N CYS A 35 -10.64 1.93 22.47
CA CYS A 35 -9.53 2.88 22.40
C CYS A 35 -9.39 3.61 23.73
N PHE A 36 -8.15 3.87 24.14
CA PHE A 36 -7.83 4.69 25.30
C PHE A 36 -6.95 5.87 24.87
N ASP A 37 -7.29 7.09 25.32
CA ASP A 37 -6.42 8.24 25.19
C ASP A 37 -6.34 9.00 26.52
N ALA A 38 -5.14 9.47 26.86
CA ALA A 38 -4.93 10.33 28.03
C ALA A 38 -5.52 11.73 27.82
N ALA A 39 -5.72 12.17 26.58
CA ALA A 39 -6.40 13.41 26.26
C ALA A 39 -7.90 13.29 26.56
N PRO A 40 -8.57 14.38 26.99
CA PRO A 40 -10.02 14.42 27.19
C PRO A 40 -10.83 14.51 25.89
N ASP A 41 -10.18 14.63 24.73
CA ASP A 41 -10.83 14.66 23.41
C ASP A 41 -9.86 14.18 22.32
N VAL A 42 -10.38 13.98 21.11
CA VAL A 42 -9.62 13.50 19.95
C VAL A 42 -8.66 14.57 19.40
N GLY A 43 -7.64 14.09 18.68
CA GLY A 43 -6.73 14.96 17.92
C GLY A 43 -5.25 14.63 18.10
N GLY A 44 -4.87 13.92 19.18
CA GLY A 44 -3.48 13.59 19.48
C GLY A 44 -2.60 14.84 19.51
N THR A 45 -1.59 14.93 18.64
CA THR A 45 -0.77 16.14 18.43
C THR A 45 -1.61 17.41 18.34
N TRP A 46 -2.72 17.34 17.61
CA TRP A 46 -3.61 18.47 17.35
C TRP A 46 -4.55 18.76 18.51
N TYR A 47 -4.68 17.87 19.49
CA TYR A 47 -5.31 18.20 20.77
C TYR A 47 -4.35 18.99 21.68
N TYR A 48 -3.08 18.56 21.78
CA TYR A 48 -2.13 19.11 22.77
C TYR A 48 -1.42 20.40 22.32
N ASN A 49 -1.09 20.53 21.03
CA ASN A 49 -0.26 21.62 20.52
C ASN A 49 -1.09 22.87 20.16
N ARG A 50 -1.77 23.46 21.15
CA ARG A 50 -2.67 24.62 20.99
C ARG A 50 -1.95 25.98 21.05
N TYR A 51 -0.63 25.97 20.97
CA TYR A 51 0.17 27.17 21.07
C TYR A 51 -0.08 28.12 19.88
N PRO A 52 0.06 29.44 20.05
CA PRO A 52 -0.17 30.40 18.97
C PRO A 52 0.67 30.12 17.72
N GLY A 53 0.01 30.01 16.57
CA GLY A 53 0.68 29.76 15.29
C GLY A 53 0.84 28.30 14.91
N SER A 54 0.47 27.35 15.77
CA SER A 54 0.49 25.91 15.49
C SER A 54 -0.31 25.57 14.22
N ARG A 55 0.33 24.85 13.30
CA ARG A 55 -0.19 24.49 11.96
C ARG A 55 0.62 23.35 11.35
N THR A 56 0.10 22.80 10.26
CA THR A 56 0.83 21.81 9.45
C THR A 56 1.97 22.47 8.69
N ASP A 57 2.90 21.64 8.24
CA ASP A 57 3.87 21.97 7.18
C ASP A 57 3.75 21.01 5.98
N GLY A 58 2.74 20.15 5.98
CA GLY A 58 2.24 19.46 4.78
C GLY A 58 0.96 20.13 4.30
N GLU A 59 0.77 20.16 2.98
CA GLU A 59 -0.36 20.83 2.38
C GLU A 59 -1.70 20.13 2.67
N ALA A 60 -2.76 20.93 2.75
CA ALA A 60 -4.12 20.51 3.10
C ALA A 60 -4.63 19.27 2.33
N TRP A 61 -4.25 19.14 1.06
CA TRP A 61 -4.70 18.06 0.16
C TRP A 61 -4.00 16.71 0.38
N VAL A 62 -2.93 16.66 1.18
CA VAL A 62 -2.25 15.41 1.58
C VAL A 62 -2.08 15.29 3.10
N TYR A 63 -2.57 16.26 3.86
CA TYR A 63 -2.67 16.22 5.32
C TYR A 63 -4.11 15.89 5.76
N ILE A 64 -4.68 14.87 5.12
CA ILE A 64 -6.08 14.44 5.23
C ILE A 64 -6.13 12.90 5.22
N PHE A 65 -7.22 12.30 5.69
CA PHE A 65 -7.47 10.87 5.47
C PHE A 65 -7.90 10.58 4.03
N ASN A 66 -7.54 9.39 3.54
CA ASN A 66 -7.79 8.95 2.17
C ASN A 66 -8.58 7.62 2.09
N PHE A 67 -8.90 7.00 3.23
CA PHE A 67 -9.64 5.72 3.25
C PHE A 67 -11.11 5.82 2.82
N ALA A 68 -11.70 7.02 2.82
CA ALA A 68 -13.11 7.23 2.51
C ALA A 68 -13.27 8.45 1.58
N PRO A 69 -13.57 8.23 0.29
CA PRO A 69 -13.66 9.30 -0.71
C PRO A 69 -14.66 10.41 -0.35
N GLU A 70 -15.72 10.10 0.39
CA GLU A 70 -16.71 11.09 0.82
C GLU A 70 -16.12 12.16 1.77
N LEU A 71 -15.05 11.84 2.51
CA LEU A 71 -14.41 12.80 3.42
C LEU A 71 -13.78 13.97 2.66
N LEU A 72 -13.28 13.72 1.45
CA LEU A 72 -12.75 14.75 0.56
C LEU A 72 -13.86 15.73 0.15
N GLU A 73 -15.08 15.24 -0.06
CA GLU A 73 -16.19 16.09 -0.46
C GLU A 73 -16.77 16.91 0.69
N GLU A 74 -16.80 16.32 1.89
CA GLU A 74 -17.44 16.88 3.07
C GLU A 74 -16.63 17.96 3.81
N TRP A 75 -15.32 18.06 3.56
CA TRP A 75 -14.41 18.98 4.26
C TRP A 75 -13.51 19.79 3.32
N ASN A 76 -13.48 21.11 3.50
CA ASN A 76 -12.57 22.01 2.80
C ASN A 76 -11.72 22.77 3.83
N PHE A 77 -10.41 22.60 3.76
CA PHE A 77 -9.48 23.41 4.53
C PHE A 77 -9.40 24.83 3.97
N LYS A 78 -9.24 25.82 4.84
CA LYS A 78 -9.23 27.25 4.49
C LYS A 78 -7.88 27.75 3.99
N GLU A 79 -6.79 27.12 4.42
CA GLU A 79 -5.42 27.55 4.13
C GLU A 79 -4.61 26.40 3.55
N ARG A 80 -3.60 26.71 2.71
CA ARG A 80 -2.65 25.72 2.18
C ARG A 80 -2.07 24.84 3.28
N TYR A 81 -1.74 25.43 4.43
CA TYR A 81 -1.29 24.74 5.64
C TYR A 81 -2.32 24.94 6.75
N PRO A 82 -3.20 23.94 6.99
CA PRO A 82 -4.24 24.03 8.00
C PRO A 82 -3.71 24.35 9.39
N THR A 83 -4.50 25.11 10.14
CA THR A 83 -4.20 25.41 11.54
C THR A 83 -4.45 24.22 12.44
N GLN A 84 -3.87 24.21 13.64
CA GLN A 84 -4.15 23.17 14.62
C GLN A 84 -5.65 22.99 14.91
N GLU A 85 -6.37 24.10 15.10
CA GLU A 85 -7.80 24.08 15.40
C GLU A 85 -8.59 23.41 14.26
N GLU A 86 -8.28 23.76 13.02
CA GLU A 86 -8.95 23.21 11.84
C GLU A 86 -8.70 21.70 11.69
N ILE A 87 -7.47 21.24 11.94
CA ILE A 87 -7.17 19.80 11.94
C ILE A 87 -7.89 19.08 13.08
N GLN A 88 -7.93 19.65 14.29
CA GLN A 88 -8.65 19.03 15.40
C GLN A 88 -10.16 18.92 15.10
N GLN A 89 -10.76 19.97 14.51
CA GLN A 89 -12.16 19.96 14.09
C GLN A 89 -12.43 18.91 13.00
N TYR A 90 -11.53 18.80 12.02
CA TYR A 90 -11.60 17.77 10.98
C TYR A 90 -11.62 16.36 11.60
N LEU A 91 -10.66 16.06 12.50
CA LEU A 91 -10.58 14.76 13.17
C LEU A 91 -11.82 14.47 14.03
N GLY A 92 -12.31 15.48 14.76
CA GLY A 92 -13.57 15.39 15.51
C GLY A 92 -14.75 15.03 14.61
N ARG A 93 -14.86 15.69 13.46
CA ARG A 93 -15.93 15.40 12.48
C ARG A 93 -15.83 13.99 11.92
N VAL A 94 -14.63 13.49 11.60
CA VAL A 94 -14.45 12.09 11.15
C VAL A 94 -14.89 11.11 12.23
N VAL A 95 -14.51 11.34 13.48
CA VAL A 95 -14.88 10.51 14.62
C VAL A 95 -16.39 10.47 14.82
N ASP A 96 -17.08 11.60 14.69
CA ASP A 96 -18.52 11.67 14.83
C ASP A 96 -19.24 11.08 13.61
N ARG A 97 -18.72 11.31 12.39
CA ARG A 97 -19.27 10.82 11.12
C ARG A 97 -19.33 9.28 11.04
N TYR A 98 -18.40 8.60 11.69
CA TYR A 98 -18.32 7.13 11.74
C TYR A 98 -18.68 6.54 13.11
N ASP A 99 -19.26 7.34 14.02
CA ASP A 99 -19.69 6.89 15.35
C ASP A 99 -18.56 6.18 16.13
N LEU A 100 -17.35 6.71 16.04
CA LEU A 100 -16.15 6.15 16.67
C LEU A 100 -16.01 6.61 18.12
N ARG A 101 -16.59 7.77 18.48
CA ARG A 101 -16.40 8.40 19.79
C ARG A 101 -16.75 7.49 20.96
N ARG A 102 -17.82 6.68 20.83
CA ARG A 102 -18.25 5.73 21.87
C ARG A 102 -17.25 4.60 22.15
N HIS A 103 -16.31 4.36 21.25
CA HIS A 103 -15.25 3.36 21.41
C HIS A 103 -14.02 3.94 22.10
N ILE A 104 -13.96 5.25 22.31
CA ILE A 104 -12.83 5.95 22.91
C ILE A 104 -13.13 6.26 24.37
N GLU A 105 -12.23 5.86 25.25
CA GLU A 105 -12.20 6.29 26.63
C GLU A 105 -11.14 7.37 26.81
N PHE A 106 -11.64 8.59 26.95
CA PHE A 106 -10.83 9.79 27.13
C PHE A 106 -10.39 9.97 28.57
N GLY A 107 -9.29 10.70 28.78
CA GLY A 107 -8.73 10.93 30.11
C GLY A 107 -8.14 9.66 30.75
N THR A 108 -7.94 8.60 29.98
CA THR A 108 -7.48 7.30 30.46
C THR A 108 -6.11 6.98 29.89
N ARG A 109 -5.08 7.11 30.74
CA ARG A 109 -3.70 6.72 30.39
C ARG A 109 -3.51 5.22 30.60
N VAL A 110 -2.89 4.55 29.63
CA VAL A 110 -2.44 3.15 29.78
C VAL A 110 -1.07 3.11 30.44
N ALA A 111 -0.93 2.23 31.45
CA ALA A 111 0.31 2.04 32.20
C ALA A 111 1.09 0.81 31.72
N SER A 112 0.41 -0.29 31.39
CA SER A 112 1.08 -1.53 30.95
C SER A 112 0.27 -2.32 29.91
N ALA A 113 0.98 -3.12 29.12
CA ALA A 113 0.44 -4.10 28.18
C ALA A 113 1.27 -5.38 28.30
N ARG A 114 0.63 -6.51 28.64
CA ARG A 114 1.34 -7.78 28.89
C ARG A 114 0.76 -8.90 28.03
N TYR A 115 1.60 -9.54 27.23
CA TYR A 115 1.23 -10.69 26.42
C TYR A 115 1.28 -11.99 27.24
N SER A 116 0.39 -12.93 26.92
CA SER A 116 0.38 -14.29 27.47
C SER A 116 0.59 -15.32 26.36
N ASP A 117 1.72 -16.03 26.37
CA ASP A 117 2.00 -17.10 25.40
C ASP A 117 0.99 -18.25 25.49
N SER A 118 0.53 -18.57 26.70
CA SER A 118 -0.42 -19.67 26.91
C SER A 118 -1.83 -19.35 26.40
N GLU A 119 -2.22 -18.07 26.39
CA GLU A 119 -3.56 -17.63 26.00
C GLU A 119 -3.60 -16.97 24.61
N ASN A 120 -2.46 -16.52 24.08
CA ASN A 120 -2.32 -15.69 22.88
C ASN A 120 -3.11 -14.36 22.95
N ILE A 121 -3.11 -13.73 24.13
CA ILE A 121 -3.85 -12.48 24.39
C ILE A 121 -2.96 -11.45 25.08
N TRP A 122 -3.33 -10.18 24.89
CA TRP A 122 -2.80 -9.03 25.59
C TRP A 122 -3.72 -8.63 26.75
N THR A 123 -3.13 -8.33 27.91
CA THR A 123 -3.81 -7.64 29.02
C THR A 123 -3.30 -6.21 29.10
N ILE A 124 -4.20 -5.26 28.84
CA ILE A 124 -3.94 -3.82 28.88
C ILE A 124 -4.42 -3.27 30.22
N THR A 125 -3.55 -2.60 30.96
CA THR A 125 -3.88 -2.02 32.28
C THR A 125 -3.69 -0.52 32.28
N THR A 126 -4.73 0.19 32.66
CA THR A 126 -4.77 1.65 32.80
C THR A 126 -4.01 2.12 34.05
N ALA A 127 -3.67 3.41 34.10
CA ALA A 127 -2.96 4.02 35.24
C ALA A 127 -3.77 4.02 36.55
N ASN A 128 -5.10 3.86 36.48
CA ASN A 128 -5.97 3.68 37.64
C ASN A 128 -6.19 2.20 38.03
N GLY A 129 -5.50 1.26 37.35
CA GLY A 129 -5.50 -0.16 37.70
C GLY A 129 -6.61 -1.01 37.08
N VAL A 130 -7.37 -0.47 36.12
CA VAL A 130 -8.38 -1.25 35.37
C VAL A 130 -7.68 -2.05 34.27
N SER A 131 -7.93 -3.35 34.23
CA SER A 131 -7.39 -4.24 33.20
C SER A 131 -8.46 -4.68 32.20
N THR A 132 -8.07 -4.82 30.95
CA THR A 132 -8.93 -5.26 29.85
C THR A 132 -8.11 -6.11 28.89
N THR A 133 -8.71 -7.16 28.34
CA THR A 133 -8.04 -8.14 27.48
C THR A 133 -8.39 -7.96 26.01
N CYS A 134 -7.41 -8.19 25.13
CA CYS A 134 -7.61 -8.23 23.69
C CYS A 134 -6.68 -9.21 22.99
N ARG A 135 -7.02 -9.56 21.75
CA ARG A 135 -6.13 -10.36 20.90
C ARG A 135 -5.13 -9.49 20.16
N TYR A 136 -5.60 -8.39 19.57
CA TYR A 136 -4.79 -7.44 18.82
C TYR A 136 -4.50 -6.18 19.63
N PHE A 137 -3.23 -5.80 19.71
CA PHE A 137 -2.80 -4.60 20.42
C PHE A 137 -2.19 -3.59 19.45
N LEU A 138 -2.80 -2.40 19.34
CA LEU A 138 -2.39 -1.36 18.41
C LEU A 138 -1.95 -0.09 19.15
N PRO A 139 -0.68 0.02 19.56
CA PRO A 139 -0.15 1.26 20.11
C PRO A 139 -0.02 2.32 19.00
N ALA A 140 -0.98 3.24 18.95
CA ALA A 140 -1.05 4.40 18.04
C ALA A 140 -0.57 5.69 18.75
N THR A 141 0.51 5.59 19.52
CA THR A 141 0.91 6.58 20.53
C THR A 141 1.61 7.83 19.97
N GLY A 142 1.98 7.81 18.69
CA GLY A 142 2.64 8.91 17.99
C GLY A 142 4.14 9.08 18.30
N ILE A 143 4.92 9.42 17.27
CA ILE A 143 6.39 9.59 17.33
C ILE A 143 6.86 10.88 18.02
N LEU A 144 5.99 11.88 18.17
CA LEU A 144 6.29 13.20 18.73
C LEU A 144 5.22 13.59 19.76
N SER A 145 4.97 12.70 20.72
CA SER A 145 3.88 12.85 21.69
C SER A 145 4.36 12.97 23.14
N VAL A 146 5.58 12.52 23.47
CA VAL A 146 6.17 12.65 24.81
C VAL A 146 6.96 13.95 24.91
N PRO A 147 6.45 14.97 25.62
CA PRO A 147 7.15 16.23 25.77
C PRO A 147 8.47 16.05 26.52
N LYS A 148 9.52 16.76 26.10
CA LYS A 148 10.70 16.89 26.94
C LYS A 148 10.35 17.76 28.15
N VAL A 149 10.56 17.24 29.35
CA VAL A 149 10.37 18.02 30.58
C VAL A 149 11.39 19.18 30.60
N PRO A 150 10.96 20.44 30.80
CA PRO A 150 11.87 21.56 30.99
C PRO A 150 12.64 21.36 32.31
N ASP A 151 13.88 20.90 32.19
CA ASP A 151 14.78 20.66 33.32
C ASP A 151 15.80 21.80 33.38
N PHE A 152 15.35 22.96 33.84
CA PHE A 152 16.18 24.14 34.03
C PHE A 152 16.35 24.42 35.52
N PRO A 153 17.59 24.62 36.02
CA PRO A 153 17.82 25.00 37.41
C PRO A 153 16.99 26.23 37.80
N GLY A 154 16.41 26.23 39.00
CA GLY A 154 15.61 27.34 39.51
C GLY A 154 14.22 27.53 38.87
N LEU A 155 13.76 26.61 38.00
CA LEU A 155 12.39 26.67 37.46
C LEU A 155 11.31 26.66 38.56
N GLN A 156 11.55 25.94 39.66
CA GLN A 156 10.63 25.87 40.80
C GLN A 156 10.57 27.17 41.63
N THR A 157 11.58 28.03 41.51
CA THR A 157 11.67 29.31 42.24
C THR A 157 11.27 30.51 41.39
N TYR A 158 11.07 30.34 40.09
CA TYR A 158 10.56 31.39 39.22
C TYR A 158 9.13 31.78 39.60
N THR A 159 8.88 33.08 39.76
CA THR A 159 7.59 33.58 40.26
C THR A 159 6.63 34.04 39.17
N GLY A 160 7.11 34.15 37.92
CA GLY A 160 6.27 34.47 36.77
C GLY A 160 5.55 33.26 36.18
N GLU A 161 4.79 33.50 35.11
CA GLU A 161 4.07 32.44 34.41
C GLU A 161 5.03 31.64 33.50
N TRP A 162 4.87 30.33 33.42
CA TRP A 162 5.57 29.57 32.39
C TRP A 162 4.67 28.56 31.72
N TYR A 163 4.92 28.34 30.43
CA TYR A 163 4.15 27.42 29.60
C TYR A 163 5.10 26.56 28.78
N GLN A 164 4.70 25.31 28.58
CA GLN A 164 5.34 24.43 27.61
C GLN A 164 4.44 24.31 26.39
N ALA A 165 5.00 24.57 25.21
CA ALA A 165 4.23 24.62 23.97
C ALA A 165 3.49 23.31 23.64
N SER A 166 4.11 22.16 23.95
CA SER A 166 3.53 20.83 23.72
C SER A 166 2.42 20.42 24.68
N THR A 167 2.14 21.21 25.71
CA THR A 167 1.02 21.01 26.66
C THR A 167 0.31 22.34 26.90
N TRP A 168 0.16 23.13 25.83
CA TRP A 168 -0.43 24.45 25.91
C TRP A 168 -1.88 24.38 26.43
N PRO A 169 -2.28 25.26 27.38
CA PRO A 169 -3.60 25.16 27.99
C PRO A 169 -4.73 25.37 26.98
N ALA A 170 -5.89 24.81 27.30
CA ALA A 170 -7.10 24.97 26.50
C ALA A 170 -7.69 26.38 26.57
N HIS A 171 -7.49 27.09 27.69
CA HIS A 171 -7.92 28.46 27.85
C HIS A 171 -6.96 29.41 27.13
N LYS A 172 -7.46 30.57 26.70
CA LYS A 172 -6.65 31.59 26.07
C LYS A 172 -5.66 32.17 27.07
N VAL A 173 -4.37 32.04 26.79
CA VAL A 173 -3.29 32.69 27.56
C VAL A 173 -3.21 34.15 27.14
N ASP A 174 -3.29 35.07 28.11
CA ASP A 174 -3.10 36.49 27.86
C ASP A 174 -1.61 36.84 27.89
N VAL A 175 -1.14 37.41 26.78
CA VAL A 175 0.26 37.82 26.57
C VAL A 175 0.40 39.33 26.39
N GLN A 176 -0.72 40.07 26.38
CA GLN A 176 -0.74 41.51 26.15
C GLN A 176 0.01 42.25 27.25
N GLY A 177 0.88 43.18 26.87
CA GLY A 177 1.63 43.99 27.82
C GLY A 177 2.68 43.24 28.65
N LYS A 178 2.96 41.96 28.35
CA LYS A 178 3.95 41.16 29.08
C LYS A 178 5.32 41.17 28.40
N ARG A 179 6.38 41.03 29.20
CA ARG A 179 7.73 40.66 28.77
C ARG A 179 7.82 39.14 28.70
N VAL A 180 8.01 38.60 27.51
CA VAL A 180 7.94 37.16 27.25
C VAL A 180 9.29 36.63 26.78
N ALA A 181 9.74 35.52 27.36
CA ALA A 181 10.86 34.74 26.85
C ALA A 181 10.37 33.52 26.06
N ILE A 182 11.07 33.17 24.97
CA ILE A 182 10.93 31.87 24.30
C ILE A 182 12.27 31.15 24.34
N VAL A 183 12.29 29.93 24.88
CA VAL A 183 13.46 29.05 24.89
C VAL A 183 13.29 27.96 23.85
N GLY A 184 14.10 28.02 22.78
CA GLY A 184 14.11 27.05 21.69
C GLY A 184 13.56 27.60 20.37
N THR A 185 14.29 27.34 19.28
CA THR A 185 14.00 27.82 17.92
C THR A 185 13.85 26.68 16.91
N GLY A 186 13.34 25.53 17.36
CA GLY A 186 12.83 24.48 16.47
C GLY A 186 11.52 24.92 15.80
N SER A 187 10.85 24.01 15.06
CA SER A 187 9.60 24.33 14.36
C SER A 187 8.53 24.97 15.26
N THR A 188 8.37 24.49 16.49
CA THR A 188 7.48 25.09 17.48
C THR A 188 7.81 26.56 17.79
N GLY A 189 9.09 26.88 18.01
CA GLY A 189 9.53 28.26 18.23
C GLY A 189 9.33 29.13 17.00
N VAL A 190 9.63 28.59 15.81
CA VAL A 190 9.44 29.26 14.52
C VAL A 190 7.98 29.65 14.25
N HIS A 191 7.02 28.87 14.74
CA HIS A 191 5.60 29.22 14.67
C HIS A 191 5.18 30.26 15.73
N LEU A 192 5.69 30.11 16.96
CA LEU A 192 5.35 30.96 18.12
C LEU A 192 5.83 32.40 17.95
N ILE A 193 7.11 32.58 17.63
CA ILE A 193 7.81 33.87 17.60
C ILE A 193 7.07 34.92 16.75
N PRO A 194 6.73 34.66 15.46
CA PRO A 194 6.04 35.65 14.63
C PRO A 194 4.60 35.94 15.08
N LYS A 195 3.96 35.03 15.80
CA LYS A 195 2.59 35.23 16.32
C LYS A 195 2.56 35.99 17.65
N LEU A 196 3.56 35.78 18.51
CA LEU A 196 3.65 36.45 19.81
C LEU A 196 4.29 37.83 19.73
N ALA A 197 5.30 38.02 18.89
CA ALA A 197 6.02 39.29 18.75
C ALA A 197 5.14 40.55 18.55
N PRO A 198 4.03 40.53 17.79
CA PRO A 198 3.13 41.68 17.70
C PRO A 198 2.19 41.88 18.89
N ALA A 199 2.05 40.89 19.77
CA ALA A 199 1.08 40.88 20.86
C ALA A 199 1.69 41.19 22.25
N VAL A 200 3.00 40.99 22.41
CA VAL A 200 3.71 41.18 23.69
C VAL A 200 4.35 42.57 23.79
N GLN A 201 4.64 43.03 25.01
CA GLN A 201 5.40 44.26 25.22
C GLN A 201 6.83 44.09 24.69
N GLU A 202 7.50 43.03 25.13
CA GLU A 202 8.87 42.67 24.74
C GLU A 202 8.95 41.15 24.54
N LEU A 203 9.70 40.71 23.52
CA LEU A 203 9.97 39.30 23.25
C LEU A 203 11.48 39.06 23.25
N THR A 204 11.97 38.17 24.10
CA THR A 204 13.37 37.72 24.07
C THR A 204 13.45 36.25 23.67
N VAL A 205 14.17 35.96 22.59
CA VAL A 205 14.34 34.60 22.09
C VAL A 205 15.70 34.06 22.52
N PHE A 206 15.70 32.97 23.30
CA PHE A 206 16.90 32.24 23.70
C PHE A 206 17.16 31.10 22.71
N GLN A 207 18.16 31.30 21.86
CA GLN A 207 18.52 30.38 20.78
C GLN A 207 19.85 29.70 21.06
N ARG A 208 19.84 28.36 21.18
CA ARG A 208 21.07 27.57 21.26
C ARG A 208 21.62 27.16 19.89
N THR A 209 20.73 26.90 18.94
CA THR A 209 21.10 26.41 17.61
C THR A 209 20.12 26.98 16.57
N PRO A 210 20.54 27.93 15.72
CA PRO A 210 19.70 28.43 14.63
C PRO A 210 19.31 27.32 13.64
N ASN A 211 18.11 27.40 13.06
CA ASN A 211 17.64 26.45 12.04
C ASN A 211 17.58 27.08 10.64
N TYR A 212 17.71 26.25 9.61
CA TYR A 212 17.38 26.65 8.23
C TYR A 212 15.86 26.73 8.09
N VAL A 213 15.29 27.90 8.36
CA VAL A 213 13.83 28.12 8.22
C VAL A 213 13.53 28.43 6.76
N LEU A 214 12.69 27.60 6.14
CA LEU A 214 12.20 27.81 4.78
C LEU A 214 10.87 28.56 4.84
N PRO A 215 10.60 29.46 3.87
CA PRO A 215 9.34 30.19 3.87
C PRO A 215 8.18 29.23 3.63
N GLY A 216 7.14 29.31 4.46
CA GLY A 216 5.99 28.43 4.33
C GLY A 216 5.09 28.82 3.16
N ARG A 217 5.05 30.09 2.74
CA ARG A 217 4.25 30.56 1.59
C ARG A 217 2.78 30.13 1.66
N ASN A 218 2.22 30.25 2.87
CA ASN A 218 0.82 29.92 3.11
C ASN A 218 -0.10 30.96 2.48
N TYR A 219 -1.24 30.51 1.99
CA TYR A 219 -2.28 31.35 1.41
C TYR A 219 -3.67 30.76 1.74
N VAL A 220 -4.69 31.59 1.63
CA VAL A 220 -6.09 31.17 1.71
C VAL A 220 -6.45 30.44 0.42
N ILE A 221 -7.08 29.27 0.53
CA ILE A 221 -7.53 28.47 -0.61
C ILE A 221 -8.86 29.05 -1.11
N ASP A 222 -8.90 29.50 -2.36
CA ASP A 222 -10.12 29.99 -2.99
C ASP A 222 -11.02 28.88 -3.56
N GLU A 223 -12.23 29.23 -4.02
CA GLU A 223 -13.21 28.28 -4.51
C GLU A 223 -12.75 27.47 -5.74
N TYR A 224 -11.95 28.09 -6.63
CA TYR A 224 -11.42 27.41 -7.82
C TYR A 224 -10.34 26.42 -7.42
N GLN A 225 -9.47 26.81 -6.49
CA GLN A 225 -8.44 25.95 -5.92
C GLN A 225 -9.05 24.77 -5.17
N VAL A 226 -10.16 24.94 -4.43
CA VAL A 226 -10.89 23.82 -3.82
C VAL A 226 -11.35 22.82 -4.88
N VAL A 227 -11.97 23.29 -5.95
CA VAL A 227 -12.43 22.43 -7.05
C VAL A 227 -11.25 21.70 -7.71
N ASP A 228 -10.15 22.40 -7.96
CA ASP A 228 -8.95 21.81 -8.58
C ASP A 228 -8.27 20.78 -7.67
N VAL A 229 -8.19 21.05 -6.36
CA VAL A 229 -7.66 20.10 -5.37
C VAL A 229 -8.47 18.81 -5.38
N LYS A 230 -9.81 18.91 -5.32
CA LYS A 230 -10.70 17.74 -5.34
C LYS A 230 -10.60 16.97 -6.65
N LYS A 231 -10.65 17.68 -7.79
CA LYS A 231 -10.57 17.08 -9.12
C LYS A 231 -9.27 16.32 -9.36
N ASN A 232 -8.15 16.81 -8.81
CA ASN A 232 -6.83 16.21 -8.99
C ASN A 232 -6.38 15.36 -7.79
N HIS A 233 -7.28 15.09 -6.84
CA HIS A 233 -6.95 14.44 -5.57
C HIS A 233 -6.19 13.13 -5.76
N ASP A 234 -6.72 12.21 -6.56
CA ASP A 234 -6.12 10.87 -6.73
C ASP A 234 -4.70 10.95 -7.31
N ALA A 235 -4.48 11.82 -8.31
CA ALA A 235 -3.17 12.03 -8.90
C ALA A 235 -2.19 12.68 -7.93
N THR A 236 -2.67 13.63 -7.11
CA THR A 236 -1.88 14.28 -6.06
C THR A 236 -1.51 13.30 -4.95
N TRP A 237 -2.44 12.43 -4.56
CA TRP A 237 -2.22 11.40 -3.55
C TRP A 237 -1.26 10.32 -4.04
N GLU A 238 -1.42 9.87 -5.29
CA GLU A 238 -0.49 8.92 -5.94
C GLU A 238 0.92 9.50 -5.95
N MET A 239 1.08 10.75 -6.36
CA MET A 239 2.37 11.44 -6.35
C MET A 239 2.98 11.50 -4.94
N ALA A 240 2.18 11.81 -3.92
CA ALA A 240 2.64 11.81 -2.53
C ALA A 240 3.06 10.41 -2.05
N SER A 241 2.32 9.37 -2.42
CA SER A 241 2.62 7.98 -2.06
C SER A 241 3.89 7.44 -2.71
N MET A 242 4.34 8.05 -3.82
CA MET A 242 5.58 7.71 -4.52
C MET A 242 6.76 8.60 -4.10
N ASN A 243 6.52 9.69 -3.36
CA ASN A 243 7.55 10.65 -2.99
C ASN A 243 8.46 10.15 -1.84
N LEU A 244 9.66 10.72 -1.72
CA LEU A 244 10.62 10.42 -0.66
C LEU A 244 10.06 10.65 0.76
N ALA A 245 9.23 11.68 0.94
CA ALA A 245 8.77 12.12 2.26
C ALA A 245 7.23 12.21 2.36
N GLY A 246 6.48 11.60 1.44
CA GLY A 246 5.02 11.62 1.48
C GLY A 246 4.38 12.96 1.12
N HIS A 247 5.14 13.87 0.51
CA HIS A 247 4.64 15.16 0.03
C HIS A 247 4.34 15.08 -1.47
N ALA A 248 3.37 15.88 -1.94
CA ALA A 248 3.00 16.00 -3.34
C ALA A 248 4.05 16.80 -4.15
N CYS A 249 5.31 16.35 -4.12
CA CYS A 249 6.46 16.97 -4.79
C CYS A 249 7.08 16.01 -5.80
N ARG A 250 7.73 16.55 -6.83
CA ARG A 250 8.42 15.80 -7.89
C ARG A 250 9.93 15.91 -7.75
N ALA A 251 10.64 14.81 -7.99
CA ALA A 251 12.09 14.85 -8.15
C ALA A 251 12.47 15.88 -9.22
N SER A 252 13.52 16.65 -8.96
CA SER A 252 13.92 17.74 -9.86
C SER A 252 14.50 17.22 -11.17
N GLY A 253 15.12 16.03 -11.15
CA GLY A 253 15.91 15.49 -12.25
C GLY A 253 17.20 16.28 -12.51
N ARG A 254 17.59 17.15 -11.58
CA ARG A 254 18.71 18.09 -11.69
C ARG A 254 19.68 17.90 -10.53
N THR A 255 20.95 18.13 -10.81
CA THR A 255 22.02 18.18 -9.81
C THR A 255 22.71 19.52 -9.87
N LEU A 256 23.20 20.01 -8.73
CA LEU A 256 23.97 21.26 -8.67
C LEU A 256 25.20 21.19 -9.56
N LYS A 257 25.93 20.06 -9.54
CA LYS A 257 27.12 19.86 -10.39
C LYS A 257 26.83 19.88 -11.88
N GLY A 258 25.63 19.49 -12.29
CA GLY A 258 25.21 19.44 -13.69
C GLY A 258 24.56 20.74 -14.19
N THR A 259 24.46 21.77 -13.35
CA THR A 259 23.73 23.00 -13.64
C THR A 259 24.67 24.18 -13.76
N ASP A 260 24.40 25.09 -14.70
CA ASP A 260 25.17 26.32 -14.89
C ASP A 260 25.13 27.18 -13.59
N PRO A 261 26.27 27.72 -13.12
CA PRO A 261 26.33 28.60 -11.95
C PRO A 261 25.32 29.75 -11.94
N ASP A 262 25.06 30.36 -13.10
CA ASP A 262 24.11 31.48 -13.21
C ASP A 262 22.65 30.99 -13.12
N GLN A 263 22.39 29.73 -13.48
CA GLN A 263 21.07 29.10 -13.37
C GLN A 263 20.80 28.55 -11.96
N ILE A 264 21.83 28.12 -11.23
CA ILE A 264 21.68 27.58 -9.86
C ILE A 264 20.91 28.56 -8.97
N ARG A 265 21.29 29.83 -9.02
CA ARG A 265 20.64 30.88 -8.23
C ARG A 265 19.17 31.05 -8.59
N GLN A 266 18.83 31.02 -9.88
CA GLN A 266 17.45 31.14 -10.34
C GLN A 266 16.59 29.98 -9.84
N VAL A 267 17.12 28.76 -9.86
CA VAL A 267 16.42 27.57 -9.34
C VAL A 267 16.18 27.68 -7.84
N PHE A 268 17.19 28.12 -7.07
CA PHE A 268 17.01 28.34 -5.63
C PHE A 268 16.04 29.49 -5.31
N ASP A 269 16.06 30.59 -6.08
CA ASP A 269 15.13 31.70 -5.93
C ASP A 269 13.68 31.25 -6.20
N ASP A 270 13.44 30.49 -7.28
CA ASP A 270 12.14 29.89 -7.57
C ASP A 270 11.69 28.92 -6.46
N GLY A 271 12.58 28.03 -6.03
CA GLY A 271 12.31 27.14 -4.90
C GLY A 271 11.95 27.91 -3.62
N TRP A 272 12.61 29.04 -3.35
CA TRP A 272 12.38 29.87 -2.18
C TRP A 272 11.01 30.58 -2.24
N GLU A 273 10.53 30.91 -3.44
CA GLU A 273 9.18 31.45 -3.63
C GLU A 273 8.09 30.38 -3.52
N ARG A 274 8.38 29.11 -3.85
CA ARG A 274 7.47 27.97 -3.63
C ARG A 274 7.43 27.50 -2.18
N GLY A 275 8.58 27.51 -1.51
CA GLY A 275 8.74 27.31 -0.08
C GLY A 275 8.80 25.84 0.39
N CYS A 276 8.95 25.68 1.71
CA CYS A 276 8.83 24.41 2.45
C CYS A 276 9.48 23.18 1.78
N PHE A 277 8.72 22.09 1.58
CA PHE A 277 9.21 20.86 0.96
C PHE A 277 9.46 20.99 -0.54
N ASN A 278 8.80 21.93 -1.25
CA ASN A 278 9.11 22.19 -2.65
C ASN A 278 10.56 22.67 -2.84
N PHE A 279 11.06 23.54 -1.95
CA PHE A 279 12.47 23.95 -1.97
C PHE A 279 13.39 22.73 -1.76
N GLN A 280 13.08 21.88 -0.79
CA GLN A 280 13.92 20.72 -0.45
C GLN A 280 13.94 19.64 -1.53
N MET A 281 12.82 19.41 -2.19
CA MET A 281 12.62 18.21 -3.02
C MET A 281 12.63 18.49 -4.52
N GLU A 282 12.37 19.74 -4.95
CA GLU A 282 12.16 20.07 -6.37
C GLU A 282 13.24 21.02 -6.93
N THR A 283 14.23 21.42 -6.11
CA THR A 283 15.36 22.25 -6.57
C THR A 283 16.43 21.37 -7.21
N PHE A 284 17.15 20.57 -6.40
CA PHE A 284 18.24 19.69 -6.82
C PHE A 284 18.27 18.40 -6.01
N ASP A 285 18.50 17.27 -6.70
CA ASP A 285 18.42 15.92 -6.12
C ASP A 285 19.68 15.52 -5.33
N ASP A 286 20.79 16.25 -5.49
CA ASP A 286 22.09 15.94 -4.87
C ASP A 286 22.37 16.73 -3.57
N VAL A 287 21.49 17.64 -3.14
CA VAL A 287 21.69 18.50 -1.95
C VAL A 287 21.90 17.71 -0.66
N PHE A 288 21.27 16.53 -0.52
CA PHE A 288 21.42 15.69 0.68
C PHE A 288 22.51 14.62 0.57
N MET A 289 23.09 14.45 -0.62
CA MET A 289 24.04 13.39 -0.95
C MET A 289 25.47 13.91 -1.12
N ASP A 290 25.62 15.17 -1.57
CA ASP A 290 26.91 15.76 -1.87
C ASP A 290 27.24 16.96 -0.96
N PRO A 291 28.40 16.97 -0.28
CA PRO A 291 28.75 18.03 0.67
C PRO A 291 28.91 19.42 0.04
N GLN A 292 29.43 19.51 -1.19
CA GLN A 292 29.62 20.80 -1.86
C GLN A 292 28.29 21.39 -2.29
N SER A 293 27.40 20.55 -2.81
CA SER A 293 26.03 20.90 -3.19
C SER A 293 25.22 21.33 -1.96
N ASN A 294 25.36 20.61 -0.85
CA ASN A 294 24.75 20.98 0.42
C ASN A 294 25.20 22.36 0.91
N GLU A 295 26.51 22.64 0.87
CA GLU A 295 27.06 23.92 1.33
C GLU A 295 26.61 25.09 0.46
N GLN A 296 26.52 24.91 -0.86
CA GLN A 296 25.95 25.93 -1.75
C GLN A 296 24.49 26.25 -1.42
N CYS A 297 23.67 25.22 -1.18
CA CYS A 297 22.29 25.39 -0.73
C CYS A 297 22.21 26.08 0.65
N ALA A 298 23.06 25.66 1.59
CA ALA A 298 23.13 26.23 2.93
C ALA A 298 23.53 27.71 2.91
N GLU A 299 24.53 28.09 2.11
CA GLU A 299 24.97 29.48 1.96
C GLU A 299 23.92 30.32 1.25
N PHE A 300 23.21 29.79 0.25
CA PHE A 300 22.07 30.50 -0.36
C PHE A 300 21.03 30.89 0.71
N ILE A 301 20.66 29.95 1.61
CA ILE A 301 19.72 30.24 2.68
C ILE A 301 20.30 31.27 3.67
N ARG A 302 21.59 31.17 4.03
CA ARG A 302 22.26 32.18 4.88
C ARG A 302 22.26 33.56 4.24
N GLN A 303 22.42 33.66 2.92
CA GLN A 303 22.30 34.92 2.19
C GLN A 303 20.88 35.50 2.26
N LYS A 304 19.84 34.66 2.17
CA LYS A 304 18.46 35.10 2.40
C LYS A 304 18.26 35.64 3.82
N ILE A 305 18.81 34.97 4.83
CA ILE A 305 18.76 35.45 6.23
C ILE A 305 19.42 36.83 6.35
N ARG A 306 20.64 36.99 5.83
CA ARG A 306 21.38 38.26 5.84
C ARG A 306 20.69 39.37 5.05
N ALA A 307 19.91 39.03 4.03
CA ALA A 307 19.13 39.99 3.26
C ALA A 307 17.84 40.42 3.98
N ILE A 308 17.21 39.51 4.72
CA ILE A 308 15.93 39.77 5.41
C ILE A 308 16.14 40.49 6.75
N VAL A 309 17.15 40.09 7.53
CA VAL A 309 17.40 40.63 8.87
C VAL A 309 18.32 41.85 8.78
N LYS A 310 17.80 43.02 9.16
CA LYS A 310 18.45 44.32 8.98
C LYS A 310 19.64 44.54 9.91
N ASP A 311 19.58 43.98 11.12
CA ASP A 311 20.71 44.02 12.06
C ASP A 311 21.72 42.91 11.70
N PRO A 312 22.94 43.25 11.25
CA PRO A 312 23.92 42.26 10.81
C PRO A 312 24.36 41.31 11.93
N LYS A 313 24.32 41.74 13.20
CA LYS A 313 24.67 40.86 14.34
C LYS A 313 23.57 39.81 14.55
N LYS A 314 22.30 40.23 14.58
CA LYS A 314 21.16 39.30 14.68
C LYS A 314 21.12 38.35 13.48
N ALA A 315 21.38 38.86 12.27
CA ALA A 315 21.43 38.05 11.05
C ALA A 315 22.46 36.92 11.16
N GLU A 316 23.65 37.21 11.69
CA GLU A 316 24.72 36.21 11.81
C GLU A 316 24.43 35.19 12.93
N ILE A 317 23.81 35.61 14.05
CA ILE A 317 23.32 34.69 15.09
C ILE A 317 22.23 33.75 14.54
N LEU A 318 21.40 34.23 13.62
CA LEU A 318 20.34 33.43 12.98
C LEU A 318 20.85 32.49 11.89
N CYS A 319 22.09 32.64 11.42
CA CYS A 319 22.67 31.78 10.38
C CYS A 319 23.08 30.41 10.96
N PRO A 320 22.49 29.30 10.49
CA PRO A 320 22.90 27.95 10.88
C PRO A 320 24.35 27.64 10.51
N LYS A 321 25.02 26.85 11.36
CA LYS A 321 26.44 26.47 11.22
C LYS A 321 26.66 24.98 10.97
N TYR A 322 25.59 24.25 10.71
CA TYR A 322 25.61 22.81 10.41
C TYR A 322 25.08 22.56 8.99
N PRO A 323 25.33 21.39 8.38
CA PRO A 323 24.85 21.07 7.03
C PRO A 323 23.31 21.13 6.89
N PHE A 324 22.82 21.65 5.76
CA PHE A 324 21.38 21.69 5.48
C PHE A 324 20.79 20.27 5.48
N GLY A 325 19.65 20.06 6.13
CA GLY A 325 19.00 18.74 6.25
C GLY A 325 19.50 17.85 7.40
N ALA A 326 20.61 18.18 8.07
CA ALA A 326 21.06 17.43 9.27
C ALA A 326 20.05 17.52 10.43
N LYS A 327 19.25 18.58 10.45
CA LYS A 327 18.00 18.71 11.21
C LYS A 327 16.87 18.99 10.22
N ARG A 328 15.64 18.60 10.57
CA ARG A 328 14.44 18.96 9.82
C ARG A 328 14.35 20.49 9.64
N PRO A 329 14.40 21.02 8.41
CA PRO A 329 14.20 22.45 8.15
C PRO A 329 12.77 22.86 8.54
N PRO A 330 12.56 23.82 9.45
CA PRO A 330 11.22 24.30 9.77
C PRO A 330 10.60 25.09 8.62
N SER A 331 9.29 24.96 8.46
CA SER A 331 8.49 25.89 7.67
C SER A 331 8.13 27.10 8.53
N GLY A 332 8.39 28.33 8.04
CA GLY A 332 8.17 29.56 8.81
C GLY A 332 7.35 30.61 8.06
N HIS A 333 6.58 31.40 8.82
CA HIS A 333 5.83 32.54 8.31
C HIS A 333 6.31 33.82 8.97
N HIS A 334 7.01 34.68 8.22
CA HIS A 334 7.60 35.93 8.71
C HIS A 334 8.60 35.76 9.88
N TYR A 335 9.24 34.58 9.99
CA TYR A 335 10.13 34.27 11.10
C TYR A 335 11.34 35.20 11.16
N PHE A 336 12.09 35.33 10.07
CA PHE A 336 13.29 36.18 10.05
C PHE A 336 12.92 37.67 10.12
N GLU A 337 11.84 38.07 9.44
CA GLU A 337 11.30 39.44 9.46
C GLU A 337 10.92 39.88 10.87
N THR A 338 10.50 38.94 11.72
CA THR A 338 10.11 39.23 13.11
C THR A 338 11.27 39.81 13.93
N PHE A 339 12.52 39.43 13.64
CA PHE A 339 13.69 39.97 14.34
C PHE A 339 14.06 41.41 13.96
N ASN A 340 13.39 41.99 12.96
CA ASN A 340 13.50 43.41 12.63
C ASN A 340 12.60 44.30 13.50
N ARG A 341 11.71 43.71 14.31
CA ARG A 341 10.83 44.47 15.18
C ARG A 341 11.63 45.06 16.34
N PRO A 342 11.33 46.30 16.77
CA PRO A 342 12.06 46.95 17.86
C PRO A 342 11.85 46.26 19.22
N ASN A 343 10.75 45.51 19.38
CA ASN A 343 10.40 44.82 20.61
C ASN A 343 10.85 43.35 20.66
N VAL A 344 11.69 42.91 19.71
CA VAL A 344 12.19 41.53 19.63
C VAL A 344 13.70 41.50 19.78
N ASP A 345 14.18 40.83 20.81
CA ASP A 345 15.59 40.55 21.03
C ASP A 345 15.95 39.07 20.85
N LEU A 346 17.21 38.81 20.56
CA LEU A 346 17.75 37.48 20.28
C LEU A 346 19.03 37.26 21.08
N VAL A 347 19.00 36.25 21.94
CA VAL A 347 20.12 35.86 22.81
C VAL A 347 20.68 34.52 22.30
N ASP A 348 21.96 34.54 21.90
CA ASP A 348 22.72 33.33 21.58
C ASP A 348 23.17 32.64 22.86
N ILE A 349 22.62 31.46 23.13
CA ILE A 349 22.98 30.60 24.26
C ILE A 349 23.74 29.34 23.81
N SER A 350 24.39 29.38 22.65
CA SER A 350 25.20 28.25 22.15
C SER A 350 26.40 27.93 23.05
N ARG A 351 26.87 28.91 23.83
CA ARG A 351 28.01 28.81 24.76
C ARG A 351 27.62 29.08 26.22
N ASP A 352 26.34 29.31 26.48
CA ASP A 352 25.84 29.64 27.82
C ASP A 352 24.82 28.61 28.31
N GLU A 353 24.95 28.22 29.56
CA GLU A 353 23.88 27.56 30.30
C GLU A 353 22.89 28.60 30.80
N ILE A 354 21.62 28.22 30.95
CA ILE A 354 20.59 29.08 31.52
C ILE A 354 20.05 28.48 32.81
N GLU A 355 19.91 29.31 33.83
CA GLU A 355 19.16 29.03 35.05
C GLU A 355 18.05 30.06 35.21
N LEU A 356 16.98 29.68 35.90
CA LEU A 356 15.92 30.59 36.27
C LEU A 356 16.17 31.10 37.69
N TYR A 357 15.84 32.35 37.93
CA TYR A 357 15.77 32.97 39.25
C TYR A 357 14.38 33.58 39.44
N GLU A 358 14.11 34.21 40.58
CA GLU A 358 12.75 34.62 40.96
C GLU A 358 12.05 35.49 39.90
N LYS A 359 12.81 36.31 39.15
CA LYS A 359 12.25 37.27 38.18
C LYS A 359 12.48 36.91 36.71
N GLY A 360 13.24 35.87 36.39
CA GLY A 360 13.51 35.52 35.00
C GLY A 360 14.68 34.56 34.78
N ILE A 361 15.49 34.82 33.76
CA ILE A 361 16.56 33.93 33.29
C ILE A 361 17.92 34.57 33.51
N ARG A 362 18.88 33.81 34.03
CA ARG A 362 20.30 34.16 34.12
C ARG A 362 21.11 33.24 33.20
N THR A 363 22.03 33.81 32.44
CA THR A 363 23.03 33.05 31.66
C THR A 363 24.27 32.77 32.49
N SER A 364 25.01 31.70 32.20
CA SER A 364 26.30 31.41 32.85
C SER A 364 27.35 32.52 32.68
N SER A 365 27.22 33.32 31.62
CA SER A 365 28.03 34.53 31.38
C SER A 365 27.70 35.71 32.31
N GLY A 366 26.65 35.59 33.14
CA GLY A 366 26.26 36.55 34.16
C GLY A 366 25.22 37.59 33.73
N ALA A 367 24.62 37.46 32.54
CA ALA A 367 23.53 38.34 32.12
C ALA A 367 22.21 37.89 32.76
N GLU A 368 21.42 38.85 33.25
CA GLU A 368 20.11 38.63 33.82
C GLU A 368 19.03 39.30 32.97
N TYR A 369 17.93 38.56 32.77
CA TYR A 369 16.79 39.00 31.99
C TYR A 369 15.51 38.76 32.79
N GLU A 370 14.72 39.81 33.01
CA GLU A 370 13.45 39.72 33.73
C GLU A 370 12.28 39.44 32.77
N PHE A 371 11.39 38.53 33.16
CA PHE A 371 10.22 38.16 32.35
C PHE A 371 8.98 37.96 33.21
N ASP A 372 7.84 38.35 32.65
CA ASP A 372 6.53 38.05 33.24
C ASP A 372 6.05 36.65 32.81
N MET A 373 6.53 36.17 31.65
CA MET A 373 6.23 34.85 31.13
C MET A 373 7.41 34.18 30.41
N ILE A 374 7.60 32.87 30.63
CA ILE A 374 8.58 32.05 29.90
C ILE A 374 7.88 30.91 29.14
N ILE A 375 8.18 30.76 27.85
CA ILE A 375 7.62 29.71 27.00
C ILE A 375 8.73 28.74 26.57
N PHE A 376 8.57 27.47 26.91
CA PHE A 376 9.50 26.39 26.54
C PHE A 376 9.05 25.69 25.25
N ALA A 377 9.88 25.81 24.21
CA ALA A 377 9.75 25.13 22.91
C ALA A 377 10.87 24.09 22.72
N VAL A 378 11.03 23.21 23.73
CA VAL A 378 12.19 22.30 23.88
C VAL A 378 12.02 20.93 23.21
N GLY A 379 10.88 20.68 22.57
CA GLY A 379 10.64 19.48 21.75
C GLY A 379 10.18 18.25 22.53
N PHE A 380 10.48 17.07 21.98
CA PHE A 380 9.94 15.77 22.40
C PHE A 380 11.04 14.71 22.52
N ASP A 381 10.76 13.64 23.28
CA ASP A 381 11.47 12.37 23.14
C ASP A 381 10.90 11.59 21.95
N ALA A 382 11.58 11.69 20.80
CA ALA A 382 11.05 11.22 19.53
C ALA A 382 11.20 9.70 19.31
N GLY A 383 10.25 9.14 18.54
CA GLY A 383 10.26 7.76 18.05
C GLY A 383 9.80 6.75 19.10
N THR A 384 10.67 6.43 20.05
CA THR A 384 10.43 5.38 21.06
C THR A 384 9.86 5.87 22.38
N GLY A 385 9.83 7.19 22.63
CA GLY A 385 9.52 7.77 23.94
C GLY A 385 8.17 7.33 24.49
N ALA A 386 7.11 7.40 23.68
CA ALA A 386 5.75 7.03 24.11
C ALA A 386 5.59 5.55 24.42
N LEU A 387 6.19 4.68 23.59
CA LEU A 387 6.20 3.24 23.80
C LEU A 387 7.01 2.86 25.07
N ASN A 388 8.13 3.55 25.32
CA ASN A 388 8.99 3.32 26.49
C ASN A 388 8.39 3.80 27.83
N GLN A 389 7.37 4.68 27.80
CA GLN A 389 6.63 5.09 29.00
C GLN A 389 5.57 4.07 29.44
N MET A 390 5.18 3.17 28.54
CA MET A 390 4.27 2.07 28.84
C MET A 390 5.08 0.82 29.15
N GLU A 391 4.73 0.10 30.21
CA GLU A 391 5.34 -1.21 30.49
C GLU A 391 4.78 -2.25 29.52
N ILE A 392 5.40 -2.37 28.35
CA ILE A 392 5.05 -3.35 27.32
C ILE A 392 5.92 -4.60 27.50
N THR A 393 5.27 -5.75 27.70
CA THR A 393 5.90 -7.05 27.87
C THR A 393 5.35 -8.04 26.84
N GLY A 394 6.23 -8.58 25.99
CA GLY A 394 5.91 -9.53 24.93
C GLY A 394 5.99 -10.99 25.39
N SER A 395 6.25 -11.87 24.44
CA SER A 395 6.46 -13.30 24.65
C SER A 395 7.56 -13.56 25.67
N HIS A 396 7.41 -14.63 26.47
CA HIS A 396 8.36 -15.05 27.49
C HIS A 396 8.70 -13.98 28.55
N GLY A 397 7.85 -12.96 28.71
CA GLY A 397 8.06 -11.90 29.70
C GLY A 397 9.07 -10.83 29.28
N GLU A 398 9.43 -10.75 27.99
CA GLU A 398 10.43 -9.81 27.50
C GLU A 398 9.92 -8.37 27.46
N SER A 399 10.69 -7.41 27.98
CA SER A 399 10.33 -5.98 27.96
C SER A 399 10.70 -5.31 26.64
N LEU A 400 9.77 -4.60 26.00
CA LEU A 400 10.05 -3.85 24.75
C LEU A 400 11.19 -2.83 24.92
N LYS A 401 11.21 -2.15 26.06
CA LYS A 401 12.24 -1.16 26.40
C LYS A 401 13.63 -1.79 26.49
N GLN A 402 13.72 -3.02 27.02
CA GLN A 402 14.97 -3.77 27.10
C GLN A 402 15.33 -4.36 25.73
N HIS A 403 14.35 -4.92 25.00
CA HIS A 403 14.53 -5.42 23.63
C HIS A 403 15.17 -4.36 22.71
N TRP A 404 14.80 -3.09 22.89
CA TRP A 404 15.38 -1.96 22.14
C TRP A 404 16.55 -1.25 22.82
N SER A 405 17.10 -1.73 23.95
CA SER A 405 18.24 -1.06 24.62
C SER A 405 19.48 -1.06 23.76
N ASP A 406 19.73 -2.16 23.05
CA ASP A 406 20.96 -2.37 22.28
C ASP A 406 20.74 -2.01 20.82
N ARG A 407 19.65 -2.51 20.21
CA ARG A 407 19.29 -2.25 18.82
C ARG A 407 17.81 -1.97 18.67
N LEU A 408 17.46 -0.89 17.97
CA LEU A 408 16.06 -0.62 17.61
C LEU A 408 15.72 -1.51 16.42
N GLY A 409 14.95 -2.57 16.65
CA GLY A 409 14.55 -3.53 15.64
C GLY A 409 13.05 -3.51 15.43
N THR A 410 12.62 -3.35 14.19
CA THR A 410 11.22 -3.48 13.77
C THR A 410 11.19 -4.17 12.41
N PHE A 411 10.03 -4.66 11.99
CA PHE A 411 9.77 -4.89 10.57
C PHE A 411 8.92 -3.74 10.02
N ALA A 412 9.51 -2.96 9.10
CA ALA A 412 8.87 -1.83 8.41
C ALA A 412 8.17 -0.80 9.31
N GLY A 413 8.56 -0.72 10.59
CA GLY A 413 7.93 0.14 11.60
C GLY A 413 6.56 -0.31 12.10
N VAL A 414 6.12 -1.52 11.75
CA VAL A 414 4.78 -2.07 12.06
C VAL A 414 4.84 -3.21 13.07
N LEU A 415 5.78 -4.15 12.92
CA LEU A 415 5.90 -5.33 13.79
C LEU A 415 7.23 -5.35 14.54
N VAL A 416 7.27 -6.09 15.66
CA VAL A 416 8.47 -6.33 16.47
C VAL A 416 8.53 -7.82 16.79
N ASN A 417 9.68 -8.44 16.55
CA ASN A 417 9.88 -9.86 16.88
C ASN A 417 9.75 -10.06 18.39
N GLY A 418 9.02 -11.09 18.81
CA GLY A 418 8.77 -11.38 20.23
C GLY A 418 7.58 -10.63 20.83
N PHE A 419 6.85 -9.84 20.04
CA PHE A 419 5.63 -9.13 20.46
C PHE A 419 4.44 -9.52 19.59
N PRO A 420 3.92 -10.76 19.71
CA PRO A 420 2.90 -11.27 18.81
C PRO A 420 1.60 -10.45 18.88
N ASN A 421 0.91 -10.31 17.75
CA ASN A 421 -0.33 -9.52 17.61
C ASN A 421 -0.23 -8.04 18.00
N MET A 422 0.97 -7.51 18.25
CA MET A 422 1.19 -6.08 18.45
C MET A 422 1.52 -5.42 17.12
N PHE A 423 0.69 -4.47 16.68
CA PHE A 423 0.92 -3.67 15.48
C PHE A 423 1.16 -2.21 15.86
N ILE A 424 2.39 -1.72 15.73
CA ILE A 424 2.70 -0.32 15.98
C ILE A 424 2.16 0.52 14.82
N VAL A 425 1.37 1.54 15.14
CA VAL A 425 0.78 2.44 14.13
C VAL A 425 1.50 3.78 14.14
N CYS A 426 2.18 4.09 13.02
CA CYS A 426 3.11 5.23 12.92
C CYS A 426 4.22 5.17 13.98
N GLY A 427 4.98 4.06 14.01
CA GLY A 427 6.08 3.80 14.93
C GLY A 427 7.46 4.28 14.45
N PRO A 428 8.54 3.94 15.19
CA PRO A 428 9.91 4.08 14.69
C PRO A 428 10.11 3.28 13.40
N HIS A 429 11.09 3.66 12.58
CA HIS A 429 11.41 3.10 11.26
C HIS A 429 10.33 3.28 10.17
N MET A 430 9.25 4.01 10.43
CA MET A 430 8.40 4.56 9.37
C MET A 430 9.17 5.64 8.58
N PRO A 431 8.80 5.94 7.32
CA PRO A 431 9.48 6.99 6.56
C PRO A 431 9.41 8.37 7.25
N ALA A 432 10.46 9.16 7.08
CA ALA A 432 10.48 10.55 7.56
C ALA A 432 9.65 11.44 6.63
N GLY A 433 8.65 12.17 7.16
CA GLY A 433 7.86 13.12 6.37
C GLY A 433 6.37 13.16 6.75
N ASN A 434 5.52 13.33 5.75
CA ASN A 434 4.07 13.48 5.86
C ASN A 434 3.39 12.20 6.37
N GLN A 435 3.05 12.18 7.66
CA GLN A 435 2.56 10.99 8.34
C GLN A 435 1.18 10.49 7.87
N PRO A 436 0.17 11.32 7.55
CA PRO A 436 -1.14 10.84 7.06
C PRO A 436 -1.05 9.92 5.83
N VAL A 437 -0.20 10.23 4.85
CA VAL A 437 -0.01 9.37 3.66
C VAL A 437 0.57 8.01 4.05
N MET A 438 1.56 8.01 4.94
CA MET A 438 2.21 6.78 5.40
C MET A 438 1.28 5.97 6.32
N LEU A 439 0.44 6.64 7.10
CA LEU A 439 -0.57 6.02 7.95
C LEU A 439 -1.55 5.20 7.13
N GLU A 440 -2.06 5.75 6.01
CA GLU A 440 -3.00 5.03 5.14
C GLU A 440 -2.37 3.74 4.59
N ILE A 441 -1.12 3.81 4.13
CA ILE A 441 -0.38 2.64 3.63
C ILE A 441 -0.16 1.60 4.73
N ALA A 442 0.31 2.03 5.91
CA ALA A 442 0.57 1.12 7.02
C ALA A 442 -0.72 0.47 7.53
N MET A 443 -1.81 1.22 7.65
CA MET A 443 -3.09 0.70 8.14
C MET A 443 -3.79 -0.19 7.13
N ASP A 444 -3.65 0.06 5.83
CA ASP A 444 -4.11 -0.87 4.79
C ASP A 444 -3.37 -2.22 4.92
N TRP A 445 -2.05 -2.20 5.12
CA TRP A 445 -1.27 -3.43 5.34
C TRP A 445 -1.62 -4.15 6.65
N ILE A 446 -1.76 -3.42 7.76
CA ILE A 446 -2.19 -3.98 9.05
C ILE A 446 -3.59 -4.59 8.92
N GLY A 447 -4.51 -3.86 8.27
CA GLY A 447 -5.87 -4.32 8.01
C GLY A 447 -5.89 -5.64 7.25
N LYS A 448 -5.14 -5.74 6.15
CA LYS A 448 -4.99 -6.98 5.36
C LYS A 448 -4.41 -8.12 6.18
N THR A 449 -3.41 -7.85 7.02
CA THR A 449 -2.79 -8.86 7.88
C THR A 449 -3.78 -9.37 8.95
N ILE A 450 -4.53 -8.48 9.59
CA ILE A 450 -5.59 -8.85 10.55
C ILE A 450 -6.71 -9.61 9.82
N GLY A 451 -7.11 -9.18 8.62
CA GLY A 451 -8.08 -9.88 7.78
C GLY A 451 -7.67 -11.33 7.51
N HIS A 452 -6.43 -11.54 7.08
CA HIS A 452 -5.85 -12.87 6.89
C HIS A 452 -5.90 -13.72 8.16
N MET A 453 -5.57 -13.14 9.32
CA MET A 453 -5.63 -13.83 10.59
C MET A 453 -7.04 -14.26 11.00
N GLU A 454 -8.04 -13.42 10.75
CA GLU A 454 -9.45 -13.70 11.03
C GLU A 454 -10.01 -14.78 10.09
N GLU A 455 -9.72 -14.67 8.79
CA GLU A 455 -10.18 -15.61 7.76
C GLU A 455 -9.61 -17.02 7.96
N ASN A 456 -8.34 -17.10 8.35
CA ASN A 456 -7.63 -18.38 8.51
C ASN A 456 -7.68 -18.93 9.93
N LYS A 457 -8.48 -18.32 10.83
CA LYS A 457 -8.62 -18.75 12.23
C LYS A 457 -7.25 -18.93 12.91
N LEU A 458 -6.35 -18.00 12.62
CA LEU A 458 -5.04 -17.94 13.26
C LEU A 458 -5.25 -17.33 14.65
N VAL A 459 -4.31 -17.49 15.58
CA VAL A 459 -4.41 -16.90 16.93
C VAL A 459 -3.32 -15.87 17.19
N ALA A 460 -2.15 -16.09 16.62
CA ALA A 460 -0.99 -15.22 16.79
C ALA A 460 -0.26 -15.00 15.47
N VAL A 461 0.24 -13.79 15.25
CA VAL A 461 1.25 -13.44 14.25
C VAL A 461 2.44 -12.83 14.97
N ASN A 462 3.63 -13.35 14.69
CA ASN A 462 4.90 -12.77 15.07
C ASN A 462 5.72 -12.50 13.79
N VAL A 463 6.74 -11.65 13.87
CA VAL A 463 7.69 -11.45 12.75
C VAL A 463 9.00 -12.14 13.07
N THR A 464 9.62 -12.80 12.09
CA THR A 464 10.91 -13.47 12.28
C THR A 464 12.03 -12.47 12.56
N GLU A 465 13.01 -12.86 13.38
CA GLU A 465 14.22 -12.05 13.63
C GLU A 465 14.96 -11.77 12.30
N LYS A 466 15.01 -12.75 11.39
CA LYS A 466 15.62 -12.59 10.06
C LYS A 466 14.96 -11.46 9.25
N ALA A 467 13.64 -11.33 9.27
CA ALA A 467 12.94 -10.26 8.56
C ALA A 467 13.19 -8.89 9.21
N VAL A 468 13.20 -8.83 10.55
CA VAL A 468 13.59 -7.62 11.30
C VAL A 468 15.03 -7.21 10.97
N ASP A 469 15.94 -8.18 10.87
CA ASP A 469 17.34 -7.97 10.51
C ASP A 469 17.55 -7.46 9.10
N ALA A 470 16.86 -8.07 8.13
CA ALA A 470 16.90 -7.63 6.75
C ALA A 470 16.41 -6.18 6.62
N TRP A 471 15.27 -5.84 7.22
CA TRP A 471 14.72 -4.48 7.18
C TRP A 471 15.64 -3.48 7.89
N THR A 472 16.04 -3.77 9.12
CA THR A 472 16.82 -2.83 9.94
C THR A 472 18.21 -2.61 9.32
N GLY A 473 18.86 -3.67 8.86
CA GLY A 473 20.15 -3.57 8.16
C GLY A 473 20.06 -2.75 6.87
N HIS A 474 18.95 -2.86 6.14
CA HIS A 474 18.67 -2.01 4.97
C HIS A 474 18.49 -0.54 5.35
N ALA A 475 17.68 -0.26 6.37
CA ALA A 475 17.44 1.11 6.86
C ALA A 475 18.74 1.77 7.35
N ASP A 476 19.54 1.06 8.15
CA ASP A 476 20.84 1.52 8.63
C ASP A 476 21.83 1.72 7.48
N GLY A 477 21.90 0.77 6.55
CA GLY A 477 22.78 0.85 5.38
C GLY A 477 22.49 2.08 4.52
N LEU A 478 21.21 2.35 4.24
CA LEU A 478 20.80 3.54 3.50
C LEU A 478 21.16 4.83 4.25
N TRP A 479 20.84 4.92 5.55
CA TRP A 479 21.17 6.09 6.34
C TRP A 479 22.68 6.34 6.41
N ASN A 480 23.48 5.30 6.63
CA ASN A 480 24.93 5.44 6.68
C ASN A 480 25.55 5.80 5.31
N SER A 481 24.82 5.60 4.21
CA SER A 481 25.26 5.99 2.86
C SER A 481 25.00 7.46 2.52
N VAL A 482 24.08 8.14 3.22
CA VAL A 482 23.76 9.56 2.94
C VAL A 482 24.72 10.49 3.68
N TRP A 483 25.13 11.57 3.03
CA TRP A 483 26.08 12.56 3.58
C TRP A 483 25.59 13.18 4.90
N ILE A 484 24.30 13.48 5.00
CA ILE A 484 23.72 14.17 6.17
C ILE A 484 23.67 13.33 7.45
N SER A 485 23.97 12.03 7.40
CA SER A 485 23.80 11.10 8.52
C SER A 485 24.70 11.41 9.72
N LYS A 486 26.00 11.55 9.47
CA LYS A 486 26.99 11.91 10.48
C LYS A 486 26.72 13.31 11.06
N PRO A 487 26.52 14.37 10.24
CA PRO A 487 26.12 15.67 10.74
C PRO A 487 24.84 15.65 11.60
N ALA A 488 23.82 14.86 11.25
CA ALA A 488 22.60 14.77 12.04
C ALA A 488 22.86 14.24 13.46
N THR A 489 23.75 13.26 13.59
CA THR A 489 24.21 12.73 14.88
C THR A 489 24.98 13.78 15.67
N GLU A 490 26.00 14.41 15.07
CA GLU A 490 26.87 15.41 15.71
C GLU A 490 26.09 16.64 16.20
N HIS A 491 25.05 17.02 15.45
CA HIS A 491 24.25 18.20 15.76
C HIS A 491 22.98 17.90 16.55
N ARG A 492 22.88 16.77 17.27
CA ARG A 492 21.78 16.47 18.20
C ARG A 492 20.40 16.46 17.51
N SER A 493 20.29 15.78 16.36
CA SER A 493 19.02 15.64 15.64
C SER A 493 18.11 14.60 16.29
N TRP A 494 16.81 14.88 16.32
CA TRP A 494 15.82 13.92 16.84
C TRP A 494 15.57 12.76 15.87
N PHE A 495 15.99 12.88 14.60
CA PHE A 495 15.98 11.77 13.62
C PHE A 495 16.78 10.55 14.09
N VAL A 496 17.77 10.77 14.97
CA VAL A 496 18.65 9.73 15.51
C VAL A 496 18.64 9.69 17.05
N GLY A 497 17.68 10.36 17.69
CA GLY A 497 17.50 10.38 19.15
C GLY A 497 18.55 11.17 19.96
N THR A 498 19.56 11.79 19.32
CA THR A 498 20.68 12.46 20.02
C THR A 498 20.31 13.82 20.64
N ASN A 499 19.05 14.23 20.53
CA ASN A 499 18.50 15.39 21.26
C ASN A 499 18.21 15.09 22.74
N ILE A 500 18.18 13.81 23.13
CA ILE A 500 17.96 13.36 24.50
C ILE A 500 19.32 12.94 25.11
N PRO A 501 19.80 13.61 26.17
CA PRO A 501 21.02 13.21 26.86
C PRO A 501 20.97 11.75 27.31
N GLY A 502 22.03 10.99 27.06
CA GLY A 502 22.13 9.57 27.44
C GLY A 502 21.37 8.60 26.53
N LYS A 503 20.55 9.07 25.59
CA LYS A 503 19.89 8.20 24.60
C LYS A 503 20.91 7.77 23.52
N PRO A 504 21.06 6.47 23.21
CA PRO A 504 21.94 6.01 22.14
C PRO A 504 21.53 6.60 20.78
N ALA A 505 22.53 6.91 19.95
CA ALA A 505 22.30 7.33 18.58
C ALA A 505 21.80 6.15 17.74
N LYS A 506 20.51 6.15 17.40
CA LYS A 506 19.86 5.10 16.60
C LYS A 506 18.93 5.77 15.61
N ILE A 507 18.90 5.31 14.37
CA ILE A 507 17.98 5.84 13.36
C ILE A 507 16.53 5.63 13.82
N MET A 508 15.74 6.70 13.86
CA MET A 508 14.33 6.62 14.30
C MET A 508 13.36 6.54 13.13
N PHE A 509 13.79 6.90 11.92
CA PHE A 509 12.97 7.00 10.71
C PHE A 509 13.66 6.37 9.51
N TYR A 510 12.87 5.84 8.59
CA TYR A 510 13.40 5.36 7.33
C TYR A 510 13.62 6.52 6.33
N PHE A 511 14.80 6.59 5.72
CA PHE A 511 15.19 7.64 4.76
C PHE A 511 15.28 7.15 3.31
N GLY A 512 14.77 5.95 3.00
CA GLY A 512 14.76 5.40 1.64
C GLY A 512 13.49 5.67 0.83
N GLY A 513 12.58 6.52 1.34
CA GLY A 513 11.39 6.95 0.62
C GLY A 513 10.12 6.15 0.92
N VAL A 514 8.95 6.75 0.65
CA VAL A 514 7.65 6.09 0.87
C VAL A 514 7.49 4.88 -0.06
N GLN A 515 7.84 5.00 -1.34
CA GLN A 515 7.76 3.89 -2.29
C GLN A 515 8.69 2.74 -1.93
N GLY A 516 9.93 3.05 -1.52
CA GLY A 516 10.92 2.06 -1.09
C GLY A 516 10.43 1.29 0.13
N TRP A 517 9.89 2.00 1.13
CA TRP A 517 9.30 1.39 2.32
C TRP A 517 8.04 0.58 2.01
N LYS A 518 7.11 1.11 1.21
CA LYS A 518 5.88 0.41 0.80
C LYS A 518 6.20 -0.92 0.13
N SER A 519 7.25 -0.96 -0.70
CA SER A 519 7.69 -2.20 -1.35
C SER A 519 8.05 -3.33 -0.37
N TRP A 520 8.52 -3.01 0.84
CA TRP A 520 8.78 -4.04 1.87
C TRP A 520 7.48 -4.61 2.45
N LEU A 521 6.49 -3.75 2.70
CA LEU A 521 5.16 -4.17 3.13
C LEU A 521 4.46 -4.99 2.04
N ASP A 522 4.45 -4.48 0.81
CA ASP A 522 3.87 -5.16 -0.35
C ASP A 522 4.57 -6.50 -0.61
N SER A 523 5.89 -6.59 -0.42
CA SER A 523 6.64 -7.83 -0.57
C SER A 523 6.13 -8.92 0.36
N GLU A 524 5.89 -8.61 1.64
CA GLU A 524 5.33 -9.61 2.56
C GLU A 524 3.94 -10.05 2.13
N LEU A 525 3.08 -9.15 1.68
CA LEU A 525 1.79 -9.58 1.14
C LEU A 525 2.01 -10.51 -0.08
N ASN A 526 2.93 -10.15 -0.99
CA ASN A 526 3.20 -10.87 -2.25
C ASN A 526 3.81 -12.26 -2.05
N THR A 527 4.47 -12.48 -0.91
CA THR A 527 5.08 -13.75 -0.54
C THR A 527 4.30 -14.48 0.55
N GLU A 528 3.01 -14.15 0.72
CA GLU A 528 2.12 -14.74 1.73
C GLU A 528 2.71 -14.66 3.16
N TRP A 529 3.18 -13.46 3.51
CA TRP A 529 3.78 -13.11 4.80
C TRP A 529 4.96 -14.01 5.17
N SER A 530 5.84 -14.32 4.20
CA SER A 530 6.99 -15.23 4.38
C SER A 530 7.94 -14.88 5.53
N GLY A 531 7.98 -13.61 5.94
CA GLY A 531 8.75 -13.11 7.07
C GLY A 531 8.02 -13.20 8.41
N MET A 532 6.77 -13.67 8.42
CA MET A 532 5.89 -13.79 9.59
C MET A 532 5.70 -15.24 10.02
N GLU A 533 5.44 -15.43 11.31
CA GLU A 533 5.16 -16.72 11.93
C GLU A 533 3.72 -16.70 12.44
N PHE A 534 2.85 -17.50 11.84
CA PHE A 534 1.47 -17.63 12.27
C PHE A 534 1.26 -18.88 13.11
N THR A 535 0.45 -18.76 14.16
CA THR A 535 -0.01 -19.89 14.97
C THR A 535 -1.47 -20.16 14.67
N ALA A 536 -1.81 -21.39 14.32
CA ALA A 536 -3.20 -21.82 14.08
C ALA A 536 -3.90 -22.30 15.36
N HIS A 537 -5.24 -22.30 15.35
CA HIS A 537 -6.02 -22.97 16.39
C HIS A 537 -5.75 -24.49 16.37
N THR A 538 -5.32 -25.05 17.50
CA THR A 538 -5.36 -26.50 17.74
C THR A 538 -6.76 -26.87 18.20
N VAL A 539 -7.61 -27.29 17.25
CA VAL A 539 -8.84 -28.02 17.56
C VAL A 539 -8.56 -29.48 17.24
N THR A 540 -8.46 -30.29 18.28
CA THR A 540 -8.71 -31.74 18.20
C THR A 540 -10.22 -31.92 18.19
N ASP A 541 -10.80 -32.31 17.06
CA ASP A 541 -12.12 -32.93 17.05
C ASP A 541 -12.06 -34.19 16.18
N GLU A 542 -12.42 -35.30 16.84
CA GLU A 542 -12.74 -36.60 16.26
C GLU A 542 -14.15 -36.54 15.63
N ASP A 543 -14.34 -37.36 14.60
CA ASP A 543 -15.61 -37.79 13.96
C ASP A 543 -16.49 -36.76 13.21
N GLU A 544 -16.62 -36.93 11.88
CA GLU A 544 -17.88 -37.43 11.26
C GLU A 544 -17.77 -37.65 9.73
N ASP A 545 -18.23 -38.85 9.33
CA ASP A 545 -18.81 -39.34 8.07
C ASP A 545 -18.54 -38.67 6.70
N THR A 546 -17.93 -39.47 5.82
CA THR A 546 -17.86 -39.22 4.37
C THR A 546 -18.99 -39.92 3.61
N ALA A 547 -19.74 -39.15 2.82
CA ALA A 547 -20.60 -39.66 1.74
C ALA A 547 -19.85 -39.63 0.39
N PRO A 548 -20.17 -40.51 -0.59
CA PRO A 548 -19.32 -40.73 -1.76
C PRO A 548 -19.59 -39.71 -2.87
N VAL A 549 -18.53 -39.27 -3.55
CA VAL A 549 -18.56 -38.40 -4.73
C VAL A 549 -18.47 -39.27 -6.00
N GLU A 550 -19.37 -39.03 -6.97
CA GLU A 550 -19.47 -39.74 -8.25
C GLU A 550 -18.33 -39.44 -9.25
N GLU A 551 -18.11 -40.38 -10.17
CA GLU A 551 -16.97 -40.55 -11.09
C GLU A 551 -16.76 -39.41 -12.11
N ASP A 552 -15.53 -38.91 -12.20
CA ASP A 552 -15.07 -37.99 -13.26
C ASP A 552 -14.66 -38.78 -14.53
N THR A 553 -14.97 -38.25 -15.71
CA THR A 553 -15.02 -39.01 -16.99
C THR A 553 -13.66 -39.19 -17.70
N PHE A 554 -12.58 -38.61 -17.17
CA PHE A 554 -11.23 -38.63 -17.78
C PHE A 554 -10.16 -39.16 -16.82
N GLY A 555 -8.99 -39.51 -17.36
CA GLY A 555 -7.90 -40.10 -16.59
C GLY A 555 -7.49 -39.20 -15.41
N GLN A 556 -7.55 -39.73 -14.20
CA GLN A 556 -7.12 -39.03 -12.98
C GLN A 556 -5.60 -39.01 -12.81
N ALA A 557 -4.83 -39.67 -13.70
CA ALA A 557 -3.39 -39.78 -13.61
C ALA A 557 -2.71 -39.88 -14.98
N THR A 558 -1.57 -39.21 -15.12
CA THR A 558 -0.56 -39.45 -16.16
C THR A 558 0.79 -39.77 -15.48
N SER A 559 1.85 -40.02 -16.24
CA SER A 559 3.19 -40.30 -15.66
C SER A 559 4.27 -39.49 -16.37
N VAL A 560 5.10 -38.81 -15.58
CA VAL A 560 6.26 -38.05 -16.03
C VAL A 560 7.52 -38.71 -15.50
N GLY A 561 8.29 -39.37 -16.38
CA GLY A 561 9.54 -40.03 -15.99
C GLY A 561 9.37 -41.12 -14.93
N GLY A 562 8.22 -41.80 -14.88
CA GLY A 562 7.88 -42.85 -13.91
C GLY A 562 7.23 -42.35 -12.61
N VAL A 563 7.01 -41.05 -12.47
CA VAL A 563 6.26 -40.47 -11.33
C VAL A 563 4.82 -40.23 -11.77
N PRO A 564 3.82 -40.77 -11.04
CA PRO A 564 2.42 -40.46 -11.32
C PRO A 564 2.16 -38.97 -11.05
N VAL A 565 1.48 -38.31 -11.98
CA VAL A 565 0.94 -36.96 -11.84
C VAL A 565 -0.56 -37.09 -11.89
N THR A 566 -1.26 -36.79 -10.80
CA THR A 566 -2.71 -36.88 -10.73
C THR A 566 -3.39 -35.52 -10.89
N ALA A 567 -4.67 -35.52 -11.25
CA ALA A 567 -5.49 -34.31 -11.27
C ALA A 567 -5.51 -33.67 -9.88
N GLU A 568 -5.76 -34.47 -8.83
CA GLU A 568 -5.74 -34.06 -7.43
C GLU A 568 -4.40 -33.41 -7.02
N MET A 569 -3.26 -33.95 -7.47
CA MET A 569 -1.95 -33.35 -7.20
C MET A 569 -1.84 -31.94 -7.79
N LEU A 570 -2.33 -31.73 -9.02
CA LEU A 570 -2.29 -30.40 -9.65
C LEU A 570 -3.34 -29.45 -9.04
N GLU A 571 -4.53 -29.94 -8.74
CA GLU A 571 -5.64 -29.20 -8.14
C GLU A 571 -5.33 -28.77 -6.70
N SER A 572 -4.57 -29.60 -5.97
CA SER A 572 -4.12 -29.33 -4.58
C SER A 572 -3.07 -28.22 -4.47
N VAL A 573 -2.52 -27.74 -5.60
CA VAL A 573 -1.62 -26.58 -5.64
C VAL A 573 -2.46 -25.31 -5.42
N VAL A 574 -2.95 -25.13 -4.20
CA VAL A 574 -3.73 -23.95 -3.80
C VAL A 574 -2.85 -23.07 -2.91
N MET A 575 -2.37 -21.98 -3.50
CA MET A 575 -1.79 -20.82 -2.81
C MET A 575 -2.82 -19.68 -2.92
N PRO A 576 -3.40 -19.17 -1.83
CA PRO A 576 -4.41 -18.11 -1.90
C PRO A 576 -3.82 -16.81 -2.45
N MET A 577 -4.43 -16.21 -3.47
CA MET A 577 -4.02 -14.89 -3.93
C MET A 577 -4.39 -13.80 -2.93
N GLN A 578 -3.47 -12.86 -2.71
CA GLN A 578 -3.73 -11.58 -2.04
C GLN A 578 -4.98 -10.89 -2.62
N SER A 579 -5.80 -10.34 -1.72
CA SER A 579 -6.87 -9.35 -1.96
C SER A 579 -8.29 -9.81 -2.28
N ASP A 580 -8.71 -11.02 -1.88
CA ASP A 580 -10.14 -11.26 -1.69
C ASP A 580 -10.50 -10.97 -0.21
N ASP A 581 -10.78 -9.70 0.13
CA ASP A 581 -11.41 -9.22 1.40
C ASP A 581 -12.85 -9.79 1.59
N ILE A 582 -13.13 -10.98 1.05
CA ILE A 582 -14.45 -11.53 0.83
C ILE A 582 -14.45 -12.90 1.50
N ARG A 583 -15.22 -13.04 2.59
CA ARG A 583 -15.52 -14.30 3.30
C ARG A 583 -16.36 -15.25 2.42
N MET A 584 -15.90 -15.55 1.22
CA MET A 584 -16.58 -16.39 0.24
C MET A 584 -15.55 -17.33 -0.36
N SER A 585 -15.87 -18.61 -0.38
CA SER A 585 -15.16 -19.60 -1.19
C SER A 585 -15.17 -19.18 -2.66
N ALA A 586 -14.22 -19.70 -3.44
CA ALA A 586 -14.17 -19.45 -4.88
C ALA A 586 -15.49 -19.83 -5.59
N ALA A 587 -16.16 -20.89 -5.14
CA ALA A 587 -17.49 -21.28 -5.62
C ALA A 587 -18.57 -20.25 -5.26
N GLU A 588 -18.58 -19.74 -4.03
CA GLU A 588 -19.51 -18.68 -3.63
C GLU A 588 -19.26 -17.38 -4.40
N LYS A 589 -18.00 -16.98 -4.58
CA LYS A 589 -17.60 -15.80 -5.36
C LYS A 589 -18.09 -15.92 -6.81
N PHE A 590 -17.86 -17.09 -7.42
CA PHE A 590 -18.35 -17.42 -8.75
C PHE A 590 -19.87 -17.34 -8.86
N ASN A 591 -20.60 -17.90 -7.89
CA ASN A 591 -22.06 -17.91 -7.89
C ASN A 591 -22.65 -16.50 -7.75
N VAL A 592 -22.08 -15.68 -6.87
CA VAL A 592 -22.52 -14.30 -6.68
C VAL A 592 -22.18 -13.42 -7.89
N GLY A 593 -20.99 -13.57 -8.48
CA GLY A 593 -20.63 -12.92 -9.73
C GLY A 593 -21.55 -13.29 -10.88
N SER A 594 -21.90 -14.58 -10.98
CA SER A 594 -22.82 -15.10 -11.99
C SER A 594 -24.23 -14.50 -11.84
N ALA A 595 -24.74 -14.36 -10.61
CA ALA A 595 -26.02 -13.71 -10.34
C ALA A 595 -26.01 -12.22 -10.73
N ALA A 596 -24.93 -11.49 -10.40
CA ALA A 596 -24.79 -10.08 -10.78
C ALA A 596 -24.77 -9.89 -12.30
N CYS A 597 -23.99 -10.71 -13.01
CA CYS A 597 -23.95 -10.71 -14.47
C CYS A 597 -25.32 -11.04 -15.08
N ALA A 598 -26.01 -12.04 -14.52
CA ALA A 598 -27.34 -12.45 -14.99
C ALA A 598 -28.35 -11.29 -14.92
N ARG A 599 -28.30 -10.47 -13.86
CA ARG A 599 -29.13 -9.27 -13.74
C ARG A 599 -28.82 -8.21 -14.79
N TYR A 600 -27.54 -7.91 -15.02
CA TYR A 600 -27.15 -6.93 -16.05
C TYR A 600 -27.56 -7.40 -17.45
N ILE A 601 -27.44 -8.70 -17.74
CA ILE A 601 -27.89 -9.30 -19.00
C ILE A 601 -29.42 -9.18 -19.12
N ASP A 602 -30.19 -9.49 -18.07
CA ASP A 602 -31.66 -9.35 -18.04
C ASP A 602 -32.10 -7.91 -18.33
N TRP A 603 -31.50 -6.93 -17.64
CA TRP A 603 -31.80 -5.52 -17.88
C TRP A 603 -31.45 -5.07 -19.29
N ALA A 604 -30.30 -5.48 -19.82
CA ALA A 604 -29.91 -5.14 -21.18
C ALA A 604 -30.87 -5.74 -22.22
N VAL A 605 -31.30 -7.00 -22.02
CA VAL A 605 -32.27 -7.65 -22.90
C VAL A 605 -33.62 -6.92 -22.87
N LYS A 606 -34.12 -6.59 -21.68
CA LYS A 606 -35.35 -5.81 -21.51
C LYS A 606 -35.25 -4.42 -22.13
N GLU A 607 -34.16 -3.70 -21.84
CA GLU A 607 -33.97 -2.34 -22.34
C GLU A 607 -33.94 -2.29 -23.88
N VAL A 608 -33.24 -3.21 -24.53
CA VAL A 608 -33.20 -3.28 -26.00
C VAL A 608 -34.58 -3.60 -26.57
N GLN A 609 -35.34 -4.49 -25.94
CA GLN A 609 -36.70 -4.87 -26.37
C GLN A 609 -37.71 -3.73 -26.17
N ASP A 610 -37.76 -3.16 -24.97
CA ASP A 610 -38.71 -2.13 -24.57
C ASP A 610 -38.51 -0.83 -25.36
N ARG A 611 -37.25 -0.47 -25.63
CA ARG A 611 -36.90 0.74 -26.40
C ARG A 611 -36.79 0.51 -27.90
N GLY A 612 -36.96 -0.73 -28.38
CA GLY A 612 -36.82 -1.07 -29.80
C GLY A 612 -35.46 -0.70 -30.41
N LEU A 613 -34.37 -0.89 -29.66
CA LEU A 613 -33.03 -0.46 -30.08
C LEU A 613 -32.49 -1.32 -31.23
N VAL A 614 -31.88 -0.67 -32.22
CA VAL A 614 -31.26 -1.34 -33.36
C VAL A 614 -29.85 -1.80 -33.00
N LEU A 615 -29.63 -3.11 -33.07
CA LEU A 615 -28.32 -3.73 -32.87
C LEU A 615 -27.42 -3.50 -34.09
N LYS A 616 -26.12 -3.37 -33.85
CA LYS A 616 -25.16 -3.35 -34.94
C LYS A 616 -25.05 -4.76 -35.57
N GLN A 617 -25.17 -4.82 -36.89
CA GLN A 617 -25.28 -6.06 -37.67
C GLN A 617 -23.89 -6.68 -37.95
N ASP A 618 -23.16 -7.01 -36.89
CA ASP A 618 -21.89 -7.74 -36.93
C ASP A 618 -21.88 -8.88 -35.90
N HIS A 619 -20.72 -9.28 -35.36
CA HIS A 619 -20.59 -10.39 -34.40
C HIS A 619 -21.54 -10.26 -33.19
N ARG A 620 -21.96 -9.05 -32.84
CA ARG A 620 -22.91 -8.78 -31.74
C ARG A 620 -24.28 -9.41 -31.94
N VAL A 621 -24.68 -9.77 -33.16
CA VAL A 621 -25.93 -10.52 -33.37
C VAL A 621 -25.88 -11.91 -32.75
N HIS A 622 -24.70 -12.53 -32.70
CA HIS A 622 -24.50 -13.81 -32.03
C HIS A 622 -24.53 -13.63 -30.51
N TRP A 623 -23.82 -12.63 -30.00
CA TRP A 623 -23.82 -12.27 -28.58
C TRP A 623 -25.23 -11.99 -28.06
N TRP A 624 -26.02 -11.23 -28.81
CA TRP A 624 -27.41 -10.96 -28.51
C TRP A 624 -28.27 -12.23 -28.42
N LYS A 625 -28.15 -13.14 -29.41
CA LYS A 625 -28.89 -14.41 -29.40
C LYS A 625 -28.57 -15.26 -28.16
N VAL A 626 -27.30 -15.29 -27.76
CA VAL A 626 -26.86 -16.03 -26.57
C VAL A 626 -27.44 -15.41 -25.30
N MET A 627 -27.43 -14.08 -25.17
CA MET A 627 -28.08 -13.40 -24.04
C MET A 627 -29.59 -13.68 -23.98
N GLN A 628 -30.28 -13.64 -25.12
CA GLN A 628 -31.71 -13.97 -25.19
C GLN A 628 -32.01 -15.43 -24.82
N LYS A 629 -31.17 -16.37 -25.24
CA LYS A 629 -31.29 -17.78 -24.88
C LYS A 629 -31.05 -17.99 -23.39
N PHE A 630 -30.04 -17.32 -22.84
CA PHE A 630 -29.69 -17.37 -21.41
C PHE A 630 -30.84 -16.87 -20.52
N VAL A 631 -31.40 -15.67 -20.76
CA VAL A 631 -32.49 -15.16 -19.91
C VAL A 631 -33.76 -16.01 -19.95
N LYS A 632 -33.93 -16.84 -20.98
CA LYS A 632 -35.04 -17.79 -21.13
C LYS A 632 -34.75 -19.17 -20.56
N SER A 633 -33.49 -19.52 -20.30
CA SER A 633 -33.13 -20.82 -19.74
C SER A 633 -33.58 -20.93 -18.29
N GLU A 634 -33.68 -22.17 -17.79
CA GLU A 634 -33.94 -22.43 -16.38
C GLU A 634 -32.84 -21.85 -15.48
N SER A 635 -31.57 -22.11 -15.83
CA SER A 635 -30.41 -21.57 -15.13
C SER A 635 -30.36 -20.04 -15.10
N GLY A 636 -30.68 -19.39 -16.22
CA GLY A 636 -30.71 -17.93 -16.31
C GLY A 636 -31.82 -17.35 -15.44
N ARG A 637 -33.03 -17.93 -15.47
CA ARG A 637 -34.14 -17.49 -14.60
C ARG A 637 -33.81 -17.64 -13.12
N MET A 638 -33.21 -18.76 -12.71
CA MET A 638 -32.77 -18.96 -11.32
C MET A 638 -31.75 -17.93 -10.88
N LEU A 639 -30.70 -17.68 -11.67
CA LEU A 639 -29.68 -16.66 -11.34
C LEU A 639 -30.26 -15.25 -11.30
N ILE A 640 -31.20 -14.93 -12.20
CA ILE A 640 -31.91 -13.65 -12.20
C ILE A 640 -32.75 -13.52 -10.92
N GLU A 641 -33.48 -14.55 -10.51
CA GLU A 641 -34.27 -14.52 -9.27
C GLU A 641 -33.41 -14.36 -8.01
N GLN A 642 -32.21 -14.96 -7.99
CA GLN A 642 -31.26 -14.86 -6.88
C GLN A 642 -30.50 -13.52 -6.84
N SER A 643 -30.56 -12.73 -7.91
CA SER A 643 -29.82 -11.47 -8.04
C SER A 643 -30.60 -10.24 -7.53
N PRO A 644 -29.92 -9.23 -6.94
CA PRO A 644 -30.56 -7.97 -6.56
C PRO A 644 -31.31 -7.30 -7.72
N SER A 645 -32.50 -6.76 -7.46
CA SER A 645 -33.34 -6.11 -8.48
C SER A 645 -33.12 -4.59 -8.62
N THR A 646 -32.19 -4.03 -7.86
CA THR A 646 -31.86 -2.58 -7.82
C THR A 646 -30.40 -2.34 -8.19
N LYS A 647 -30.08 -1.19 -8.79
CA LYS A 647 -28.69 -0.84 -9.16
C LYS A 647 -27.77 -0.74 -7.95
N GLU A 648 -28.28 -0.17 -6.86
CA GLU A 648 -27.58 -0.02 -5.58
C GLU A 648 -27.28 -1.40 -4.98
N GLY A 649 -28.25 -2.31 -5.02
CA GLY A 649 -28.07 -3.70 -4.60
C GLY A 649 -27.05 -4.46 -5.43
N LEU A 650 -26.99 -4.24 -6.75
CA LEU A 650 -25.94 -4.83 -7.60
C LEU A 650 -24.57 -4.24 -7.30
N GLN A 651 -24.47 -2.92 -7.12
CA GLN A 651 -23.21 -2.26 -6.79
C GLN A 651 -22.67 -2.75 -5.44
N ALA A 652 -23.53 -2.91 -4.44
CA ALA A 652 -23.18 -3.48 -3.15
C ALA A 652 -22.75 -4.96 -3.24
N LEU A 653 -23.30 -5.70 -4.20
CA LEU A 653 -22.92 -7.10 -4.45
C LEU A 653 -21.57 -7.20 -5.15
N THR A 654 -21.34 -6.40 -6.19
CA THR A 654 -20.12 -6.44 -6.99
C THR A 654 -18.91 -5.83 -6.27
N LEU A 655 -19.11 -4.89 -5.36
CA LEU A 655 -18.03 -4.40 -4.47
C LEU A 655 -17.37 -5.53 -3.65
N LYS A 656 -18.10 -6.62 -3.42
CA LYS A 656 -17.63 -7.80 -2.67
C LYS A 656 -17.02 -8.87 -3.56
N LEU A 657 -16.60 -8.56 -4.79
CA LEU A 657 -16.07 -9.56 -5.73
C LEU A 657 -14.68 -9.21 -6.26
N GLY A 658 -13.97 -8.26 -5.64
CA GLY A 658 -12.61 -7.91 -6.02
C GLY A 658 -12.49 -7.44 -7.47
N THR A 659 -11.52 -7.98 -8.20
CA THR A 659 -11.25 -7.60 -9.59
C THR A 659 -12.41 -7.96 -10.54
N GLU A 660 -13.03 -9.11 -10.30
CA GLU A 660 -14.18 -9.62 -11.05
C GLU A 660 -15.40 -8.70 -10.79
N GLY A 661 -15.57 -8.26 -9.55
CA GLY A 661 -16.56 -7.27 -9.17
C GLY A 661 -16.42 -5.92 -9.86
N GLU A 662 -15.19 -5.42 -9.94
CA GLU A 662 -14.85 -4.22 -10.69
C GLU A 662 -15.19 -4.39 -12.19
N ALA A 663 -14.82 -5.54 -12.77
CA ALA A 663 -15.13 -5.86 -14.17
C ALA A 663 -16.65 -5.91 -14.41
N ILE A 664 -17.41 -6.54 -13.52
CA ILE A 664 -18.88 -6.61 -13.61
C ILE A 664 -19.49 -5.20 -13.53
N SER A 665 -19.04 -4.39 -12.58
CA SER A 665 -19.56 -3.03 -12.36
C SER A 665 -19.23 -2.08 -13.51
N ARG A 666 -18.11 -2.31 -14.20
CA ARG A 666 -17.65 -1.47 -15.31
C ARG A 666 -18.26 -1.88 -16.65
N ILE A 667 -18.39 -3.19 -16.91
CA ILE A 667 -18.89 -3.73 -18.18
C ILE A 667 -20.41 -3.85 -18.19
N GLY A 668 -21.02 -4.29 -17.08
CA GLY A 668 -22.44 -4.59 -16.97
C GLY A 668 -23.36 -3.42 -17.38
N PRO A 669 -23.17 -2.20 -16.84
CA PRO A 669 -23.98 -1.04 -17.24
C PRO A 669 -23.84 -0.63 -18.71
N GLU A 670 -22.80 -1.08 -19.40
CA GLU A 670 -22.43 -0.64 -20.74
C GLU A 670 -22.85 -1.62 -21.84
N ILE A 671 -23.47 -2.77 -21.50
CA ILE A 671 -23.87 -3.83 -22.45
C ILE A 671 -24.70 -3.27 -23.61
N VAL A 672 -25.73 -2.46 -23.33
CA VAL A 672 -26.61 -1.88 -24.37
C VAL A 672 -25.84 -0.94 -25.31
N ARG A 673 -24.91 -0.14 -24.76
CA ARG A 673 -24.04 0.75 -25.54
C ARG A 673 -23.07 -0.04 -26.41
N MET A 674 -22.56 -1.18 -25.93
CA MET A 674 -21.72 -2.08 -26.72
C MET A 674 -22.51 -2.75 -27.85
N LEU A 675 -23.70 -3.27 -27.54
CA LEU A 675 -24.62 -3.88 -28.51
C LEU A 675 -25.01 -2.93 -29.65
N THR A 676 -25.23 -1.66 -29.34
CA THR A 676 -25.58 -0.62 -30.32
C THR A 676 -24.37 0.05 -30.96
N GLY A 677 -23.15 -0.20 -30.46
CA GLY A 677 -21.90 0.32 -31.00
C GLY A 677 -21.57 1.75 -30.59
N GLN A 678 -22.18 2.23 -29.52
CA GLN A 678 -21.93 3.54 -28.91
C GLN A 678 -20.67 3.56 -28.03
N THR A 679 -20.12 2.40 -27.68
CA THR A 679 -18.86 2.28 -26.92
C THR A 679 -18.03 1.08 -27.37
N ASN A 680 -16.73 1.11 -27.11
CA ASN A 680 -15.79 0.03 -27.41
C ASN A 680 -15.55 -0.82 -26.14
N PRO A 681 -15.77 -2.14 -26.16
CA PRO A 681 -15.56 -3.00 -24.99
C PRO A 681 -14.12 -2.98 -24.45
N LEU A 682 -13.10 -2.88 -25.32
CA LEU A 682 -11.69 -2.86 -24.89
C LEU A 682 -11.34 -1.60 -24.10
N PHE A 683 -12.02 -0.48 -24.33
CA PHE A 683 -11.80 0.75 -23.57
C PHE A 683 -12.07 0.54 -22.08
N HIS A 684 -13.14 -0.20 -21.76
CA HIS A 684 -13.53 -0.50 -20.39
C HIS A 684 -12.57 -1.50 -19.71
N MET A 685 -12.05 -2.46 -20.48
CA MET A 685 -11.16 -3.51 -19.97
C MET A 685 -9.69 -3.06 -19.83
N LEU A 686 -9.19 -2.16 -20.68
CA LEU A 686 -7.77 -1.74 -20.65
C LEU A 686 -7.46 -0.63 -19.65
N ARG A 687 -8.48 0.11 -19.21
CA ARG A 687 -8.33 1.16 -18.20
C ARG A 687 -7.89 0.57 -16.86
N ASP A 688 -6.94 1.21 -16.17
CA ASP A 688 -6.40 0.80 -14.86
C ASP A 688 -5.83 -0.64 -14.85
N ASN A 689 -5.31 -1.08 -16.00
CA ASN A 689 -4.82 -2.45 -16.24
C ASN A 689 -5.82 -3.55 -15.85
N LEU A 690 -7.13 -3.27 -15.90
CA LEU A 690 -8.17 -4.20 -15.43
C LEU A 690 -8.09 -5.56 -16.13
N LEU A 691 -7.89 -5.60 -17.46
CA LEU A 691 -7.73 -6.85 -18.21
C LEU A 691 -6.55 -7.70 -17.72
N PHE A 692 -5.43 -7.06 -17.38
CA PHE A 692 -4.26 -7.76 -16.84
C PHE A 692 -4.54 -8.30 -15.43
N ARG A 693 -5.21 -7.51 -14.59
CA ARG A 693 -5.64 -7.95 -13.25
C ARG A 693 -6.66 -9.08 -13.33
N MET A 694 -7.57 -9.07 -14.30
CA MET A 694 -8.51 -10.18 -14.54
C MET A 694 -7.76 -11.47 -14.86
N TYR A 695 -6.70 -11.43 -15.68
CA TYR A 695 -5.89 -12.63 -15.96
C TYR A 695 -5.07 -13.12 -14.77
N LEU A 696 -4.75 -12.21 -13.85
CA LEU A 696 -4.07 -12.55 -12.61
C LEU A 696 -5.03 -12.88 -11.47
N SER A 697 -6.34 -12.62 -11.57
CA SER A 697 -7.31 -12.99 -10.53
C SER A 697 -7.37 -14.50 -10.31
N ASP A 698 -7.88 -14.96 -9.17
CA ASP A 698 -7.98 -16.39 -8.87
C ASP A 698 -8.74 -17.16 -9.98
N GLU A 699 -9.87 -16.63 -10.45
CA GLU A 699 -10.66 -17.22 -11.56
C GLU A 699 -9.84 -17.27 -12.88
N GLY A 700 -8.98 -16.28 -13.13
CA GLY A 700 -8.15 -16.22 -14.35
C GLY A 700 -6.82 -16.98 -14.28
N ALA A 701 -6.25 -17.16 -13.09
CA ALA A 701 -4.89 -17.66 -12.89
C ALA A 701 -4.84 -19.13 -12.42
N ARG A 702 -5.93 -19.67 -11.87
CA ARG A 702 -5.95 -20.99 -11.22
C ARG A 702 -5.50 -22.15 -12.15
N PRO A 703 -6.10 -22.38 -13.34
CA PRO A 703 -5.58 -23.36 -14.29
C PRO A 703 -4.16 -23.08 -14.81
N ASN A 704 -3.73 -21.81 -14.85
CA ASN A 704 -2.37 -21.45 -15.25
C ASN A 704 -1.31 -21.93 -14.23
N ARG A 705 -1.70 -22.10 -12.96
CA ARG A 705 -0.82 -22.69 -11.93
C ARG A 705 -0.68 -24.19 -12.09
N TYR A 706 -1.73 -24.88 -12.53
CA TYR A 706 -1.67 -26.32 -12.80
C TYR A 706 -0.65 -26.63 -13.89
N VAL A 707 -0.61 -25.81 -14.97
CA VAL A 707 0.38 -26.01 -16.03
C VAL A 707 1.79 -25.63 -15.58
N ALA A 708 1.93 -24.66 -14.67
CA ALA A 708 3.21 -24.29 -14.06
C ALA A 708 3.78 -25.42 -13.19
N GLU A 709 2.96 -26.03 -12.33
CA GLU A 709 3.41 -27.18 -11.52
C GLU A 709 3.71 -28.39 -12.41
N TYR A 710 2.88 -28.66 -13.43
CA TYR A 710 3.19 -29.70 -14.42
C TYR A 710 4.54 -29.45 -15.11
N ALA A 711 4.82 -28.22 -15.55
CA ALA A 711 6.09 -27.85 -16.17
C ALA A 711 7.27 -28.03 -15.20
N LYS A 712 7.10 -27.70 -13.92
CA LYS A 712 8.10 -27.91 -12.86
C LYS A 712 8.38 -29.39 -12.64
N ILE A 713 7.34 -30.23 -12.58
CA ILE A 713 7.49 -31.70 -12.49
C ILE A 713 8.25 -32.22 -13.72
N LEU A 714 7.87 -31.79 -14.92
CA LEU A 714 8.49 -32.19 -16.19
C LEU A 714 9.97 -31.81 -16.25
N THR A 715 10.31 -30.59 -15.87
CA THR A 715 11.68 -30.04 -15.93
C THR A 715 12.60 -30.63 -14.87
N SER A 716 12.05 -31.06 -13.73
CA SER A 716 12.81 -31.82 -12.71
C SER A 716 13.26 -33.21 -13.19
N ARG A 717 12.56 -33.80 -14.17
CA ARG A 717 12.80 -35.16 -14.67
C ARG A 717 13.53 -35.20 -16.02
N LYS A 718 13.33 -34.18 -16.86
CA LYS A 718 13.93 -34.11 -18.19
C LYS A 718 14.71 -32.81 -18.33
N LYS A 719 16.02 -32.92 -18.51
CA LYS A 719 16.91 -31.76 -18.73
C LYS A 719 16.86 -31.32 -20.19
N GLY A 720 17.08 -30.02 -20.42
CA GLY A 720 17.24 -29.46 -21.76
C GLY A 720 15.95 -29.39 -22.59
N LEU A 721 14.79 -29.36 -21.94
CA LEU A 721 13.48 -29.23 -22.61
C LEU A 721 13.40 -27.97 -23.46
N ARG A 722 12.72 -28.06 -24.61
CA ARG A 722 12.28 -26.89 -25.38
C ARG A 722 10.79 -26.66 -25.12
N ILE A 723 10.47 -25.48 -24.60
CA ILE A 723 9.10 -25.07 -24.25
C ILE A 723 8.66 -23.98 -25.23
N LEU A 724 7.44 -24.09 -25.74
CA LEU A 724 6.80 -23.06 -26.56
C LEU A 724 5.47 -22.66 -25.92
N GLU A 725 5.26 -21.38 -25.73
CA GLU A 725 3.97 -20.83 -25.32
C GLU A 725 3.30 -20.16 -26.52
N VAL A 726 2.07 -20.60 -26.84
CA VAL A 726 1.26 -20.08 -27.96
C VAL A 726 0.27 -19.06 -27.42
N GLY A 727 0.41 -17.81 -27.85
CA GLY A 727 -0.48 -16.71 -27.46
C GLY A 727 -0.24 -16.25 -26.01
N ALA A 728 1.03 -16.06 -25.65
CA ALA A 728 1.46 -15.66 -24.32
C ALA A 728 0.95 -14.28 -23.89
N GLY A 729 0.47 -13.43 -24.81
CA GLY A 729 -0.16 -12.15 -24.50
C GLY A 729 0.77 -11.26 -23.71
N THR A 730 0.32 -10.82 -22.52
CA THR A 730 1.10 -10.01 -21.56
C THR A 730 2.00 -10.83 -20.63
N GLY A 731 2.02 -12.16 -20.75
CA GLY A 731 2.91 -13.05 -20.01
C GLY A 731 2.34 -13.62 -18.71
N GLY A 732 1.01 -13.70 -18.58
CA GLY A 732 0.34 -14.18 -17.36
C GLY A 732 0.68 -15.64 -17.04
N THR A 733 0.50 -16.55 -18.00
CA THR A 733 0.87 -17.96 -17.86
C THR A 733 2.38 -18.14 -17.82
N THR A 734 3.12 -17.42 -18.67
CA THR A 734 4.59 -17.40 -18.64
C THR A 734 5.13 -17.09 -17.25
N PHE A 735 4.59 -16.06 -16.58
CA PHE A 735 5.01 -15.67 -15.24
C PHE A 735 4.85 -16.82 -14.24
N GLN A 736 3.71 -17.51 -14.25
CA GLN A 736 3.46 -18.64 -13.34
C GLN A 736 4.47 -19.77 -13.58
N VAL A 737 4.72 -20.13 -14.85
CA VAL A 737 5.65 -21.20 -15.22
C VAL A 737 7.09 -20.85 -14.83
N LEU A 738 7.54 -19.63 -15.15
CA LEU A 738 8.89 -19.15 -14.81
C LEU A 738 9.08 -19.06 -13.29
N ASN A 739 8.08 -18.58 -12.56
CA ASN A 739 8.14 -18.49 -11.11
C ASN A 739 8.23 -19.88 -10.46
N ALA A 740 7.47 -20.86 -10.96
CA ALA A 740 7.49 -22.24 -10.45
C ALA A 740 8.79 -22.98 -10.79
N CYS A 741 9.34 -22.79 -12.00
CA CYS A 741 10.50 -23.56 -12.48
C CYS A 741 11.85 -22.85 -12.31
N SER A 742 11.85 -21.53 -12.13
CA SER A 742 13.05 -20.66 -12.11
C SER A 742 12.85 -19.49 -11.13
N PRO A 743 12.55 -19.75 -9.85
CA PRO A 743 12.26 -18.67 -8.90
C PRO A 743 13.44 -17.69 -8.72
N ASN A 744 14.68 -18.01 -9.13
CA ASN A 744 15.83 -17.11 -9.05
C ASN A 744 16.41 -16.70 -10.42
N GLY A 745 15.73 -17.03 -11.53
CA GLY A 745 16.21 -16.69 -12.88
C GLY A 745 17.18 -17.71 -13.49
N GLU A 746 17.34 -18.88 -12.87
CA GLU A 746 18.17 -19.98 -13.35
C GLU A 746 17.59 -20.69 -14.59
N CYS A 747 18.47 -21.18 -15.48
CA CYS A 747 18.04 -21.97 -16.63
C CYS A 747 17.51 -23.35 -16.20
N PHE A 748 16.23 -23.62 -16.50
CA PHE A 748 15.59 -24.93 -16.28
C PHE A 748 15.22 -25.65 -17.59
N CYS A 749 15.20 -24.91 -18.70
CA CYS A 749 14.94 -25.41 -20.05
C CYS A 749 16.06 -24.95 -21.00
N SER A 750 16.23 -25.62 -22.14
CA SER A 750 17.19 -25.19 -23.17
C SER A 750 16.67 -23.99 -23.98
N GLN A 751 15.35 -23.83 -24.05
CA GLN A 751 14.69 -22.70 -24.69
C GLN A 751 13.27 -22.54 -24.14
N TYR A 752 12.90 -21.30 -23.82
CA TYR A 752 11.51 -20.90 -23.60
C TYR A 752 11.09 -19.93 -24.69
N MET A 753 10.28 -20.39 -25.64
CA MET A 753 9.81 -19.61 -26.78
C MET A 753 8.48 -18.93 -26.43
N TYR A 754 8.53 -17.62 -26.23
CA TYR A 754 7.40 -16.76 -25.96
C TYR A 754 6.80 -16.28 -27.28
N THR A 755 5.55 -16.67 -27.59
CA THR A 755 4.93 -16.27 -28.86
C THR A 755 3.56 -15.64 -28.72
N ASP A 756 3.27 -14.72 -29.65
CA ASP A 756 1.97 -14.08 -29.81
C ASP A 756 1.71 -13.84 -31.30
N ILE A 757 0.44 -13.66 -31.70
CA ILE A 757 0.06 -13.40 -33.09
C ILE A 757 0.64 -12.07 -33.61
N SER A 758 0.97 -11.13 -32.71
CA SER A 758 1.57 -9.84 -33.04
C SER A 758 2.65 -9.41 -32.04
N HIS A 759 3.46 -8.41 -32.41
CA HIS A 759 4.44 -7.81 -31.49
C HIS A 759 3.80 -6.95 -30.37
N GLY A 760 2.49 -6.72 -30.41
CA GLY A 760 1.81 -5.71 -29.59
C GLY A 760 2.03 -5.86 -28.07
N PHE A 761 2.19 -7.10 -27.59
CA PHE A 761 2.39 -7.38 -26.17
C PHE A 761 3.83 -7.70 -25.77
N PHE A 762 4.78 -7.78 -26.72
CA PHE A 762 6.16 -8.15 -26.40
C PHE A 762 6.83 -7.14 -25.47
N LYS A 763 6.58 -5.84 -25.68
CA LYS A 763 7.14 -4.80 -24.80
C LYS A 763 6.64 -4.96 -23.35
N THR A 764 5.37 -5.28 -23.18
CA THR A 764 4.77 -5.55 -21.87
C THR A 764 5.38 -6.82 -21.26
N GLY A 765 5.44 -7.92 -22.02
CA GLY A 765 6.05 -9.17 -21.57
C GLY A 765 7.53 -9.01 -21.17
N GLN A 766 8.32 -8.27 -21.95
CA GLN A 766 9.72 -7.96 -21.64
C GLN A 766 9.87 -7.15 -20.35
N SER A 767 8.97 -6.20 -20.11
CA SER A 767 8.97 -5.42 -18.87
C SER A 767 8.59 -6.28 -17.67
N THR A 768 7.52 -7.07 -17.78
CA THR A 768 6.98 -7.91 -16.70
C THR A 768 7.93 -9.05 -16.34
N LEU A 769 8.59 -9.65 -17.34
CA LEU A 769 9.40 -10.85 -17.18
C LEU A 769 10.91 -10.56 -17.22
N LYS A 770 11.30 -9.31 -16.97
CA LYS A 770 12.69 -8.83 -17.07
C LYS A 770 13.69 -9.70 -16.30
N LYS A 771 13.27 -10.27 -15.16
CA LYS A 771 14.06 -11.20 -14.35
C LYS A 771 14.55 -12.44 -15.13
N TRP A 772 13.80 -12.87 -16.14
CA TRP A 772 14.07 -14.07 -16.94
C TRP A 772 14.44 -13.76 -18.39
N GLU A 773 14.87 -12.52 -18.69
CA GLU A 773 15.16 -12.10 -20.07
C GLU A 773 16.17 -13.01 -20.78
N GLY A 774 17.14 -13.58 -20.03
CA GLY A 774 18.13 -14.52 -20.58
C GLY A 774 17.59 -15.91 -20.95
N LEU A 775 16.37 -16.25 -20.54
CA LEU A 775 15.70 -17.53 -20.84
C LEU A 775 14.69 -17.42 -21.99
N LEU A 776 14.15 -16.23 -22.20
CA LEU A 776 13.00 -15.99 -23.08
C LEU A 776 13.44 -15.62 -24.48
N THR A 777 12.89 -16.32 -25.48
CA THR A 777 12.98 -15.94 -26.89
C THR A 777 11.61 -15.47 -27.37
N PHE A 778 11.50 -14.21 -27.79
CA PHE A 778 10.24 -13.64 -28.29
C PHE A 778 10.14 -13.83 -29.81
N LYS A 779 9.02 -14.39 -30.29
CA LYS A 779 8.78 -14.56 -31.73
C LYS A 779 7.29 -14.55 -32.06
N THR A 780 6.90 -13.97 -33.19
CA THR A 780 5.50 -14.00 -33.62
C THR A 780 5.10 -15.39 -34.12
N LEU A 781 3.93 -15.86 -33.71
CA LEU A 781 3.32 -17.11 -34.18
C LEU A 781 1.82 -16.93 -34.32
N ASN A 782 1.32 -17.04 -35.55
CA ASN A 782 -0.09 -17.27 -35.79
C ASN A 782 -0.34 -18.77 -35.90
N VAL A 783 -0.94 -19.37 -34.87
CA VAL A 783 -1.22 -20.81 -34.80
C VAL A 783 -2.20 -21.30 -35.86
N GLU A 784 -2.98 -20.41 -36.48
CA GLU A 784 -3.85 -20.77 -37.62
C GLU A 784 -3.06 -20.98 -38.92
N ASN A 785 -1.81 -20.55 -38.97
CA ASN A 785 -0.94 -20.68 -40.13
C ASN A 785 0.10 -21.77 -39.93
N ASP A 786 0.60 -22.30 -41.04
CA ASP A 786 1.66 -23.30 -41.05
C ASP A 786 2.90 -22.77 -40.30
N PRO A 787 3.33 -23.40 -39.20
CA PRO A 787 4.40 -22.87 -38.37
C PRO A 787 5.78 -22.99 -39.02
N ALA A 788 6.00 -23.97 -39.91
CA ALA A 788 7.25 -24.10 -40.66
C ALA A 788 7.49 -22.87 -41.55
N LYS A 789 6.42 -22.36 -42.18
CA LYS A 789 6.47 -21.13 -42.99
C LYS A 789 6.69 -19.86 -42.17
N GLN A 790 6.48 -19.93 -40.85
CA GLN A 790 6.76 -18.87 -39.89
C GLN A 790 8.15 -19.02 -39.24
N GLY A 791 8.94 -19.98 -39.74
CA GLY A 791 10.32 -20.24 -39.31
C GLY A 791 10.41 -20.99 -37.99
N PHE A 792 9.39 -21.74 -37.59
CA PHE A 792 9.47 -22.67 -36.47
C PHE A 792 9.88 -24.05 -36.98
N GLU A 793 10.73 -24.72 -36.21
CA GLU A 793 11.17 -26.08 -36.50
C GLU A 793 10.09 -27.07 -36.09
N GLU A 794 9.66 -27.93 -37.01
CA GLU A 794 8.71 -29.00 -36.71
C GLU A 794 9.35 -30.04 -35.77
N HIS A 795 8.53 -30.70 -34.95
CA HIS A 795 8.93 -31.77 -34.03
C HIS A 795 10.09 -31.40 -33.10
N SER A 796 10.12 -30.16 -32.63
CA SER A 796 11.26 -29.60 -31.90
C SER A 796 10.96 -29.28 -30.43
N TYR A 797 9.68 -29.16 -30.05
CA TYR A 797 9.27 -28.81 -28.69
C TYR A 797 8.86 -30.04 -27.89
N ASP A 798 9.20 -30.04 -26.60
CA ASP A 798 8.85 -31.10 -25.65
C ASP A 798 7.54 -30.79 -24.91
N LEU A 799 7.27 -29.50 -24.66
CA LEU A 799 6.05 -28.99 -24.05
C LEU A 799 5.57 -27.78 -24.85
N ILE A 800 4.30 -27.80 -25.26
CA ILE A 800 3.61 -26.61 -25.75
C ILE A 800 2.55 -26.22 -24.73
N ILE A 801 2.54 -24.95 -24.33
CA ILE A 801 1.52 -24.35 -23.46
C ILE A 801 0.63 -23.47 -24.33
N ALA A 802 -0.69 -23.66 -24.24
CA ALA A 802 -1.67 -22.80 -24.89
C ALA A 802 -2.77 -22.48 -23.89
N ALA A 803 -2.83 -21.23 -23.44
CA ALA A 803 -3.77 -20.79 -22.42
C ALA A 803 -4.81 -19.83 -23.00
N ASN A 804 -6.07 -20.25 -23.07
CA ASN A 804 -7.22 -19.48 -23.54
C ASN A 804 -7.03 -18.86 -24.93
N VAL A 805 -6.37 -19.60 -25.83
CA VAL A 805 -6.02 -19.15 -27.19
C VAL A 805 -6.64 -20.04 -28.25
N VAL A 806 -6.69 -21.36 -28.04
CA VAL A 806 -7.09 -22.30 -29.11
C VAL A 806 -8.60 -22.24 -29.33
N HIS A 807 -9.42 -22.10 -28.28
CA HIS A 807 -10.86 -21.91 -28.45
C HIS A 807 -11.20 -20.69 -29.32
N ALA A 808 -10.38 -19.64 -29.31
CA ALA A 808 -10.67 -18.39 -30.01
C ALA A 808 -10.21 -18.37 -31.48
N THR A 809 -9.66 -19.46 -32.02
CA THR A 809 -9.23 -19.51 -33.42
C THR A 809 -10.40 -19.78 -34.36
N ARG A 810 -10.21 -19.56 -35.67
CA ARG A 810 -11.24 -19.86 -36.69
C ARG A 810 -11.48 -21.35 -36.87
N SER A 811 -10.44 -22.17 -36.74
CA SER A 811 -10.56 -23.63 -36.87
C SER A 811 -9.73 -24.37 -35.83
N LEU A 812 -10.41 -25.10 -34.94
CA LEU A 812 -9.77 -25.91 -33.91
C LEU A 812 -8.91 -27.02 -34.53
N THR A 813 -9.42 -27.67 -35.58
CA THR A 813 -8.69 -28.76 -36.25
C THR A 813 -7.37 -28.26 -36.85
N LYS A 814 -7.40 -27.09 -37.51
CA LYS A 814 -6.20 -26.51 -38.13
C LYS A 814 -5.18 -26.07 -37.08
N SER A 815 -5.64 -25.35 -36.05
CA SER A 815 -4.77 -24.86 -34.98
C SER A 815 -4.13 -26.01 -34.20
N LEU A 816 -4.92 -27.00 -33.76
CA LEU A 816 -4.39 -28.19 -33.08
C LEU A 816 -3.44 -28.99 -33.97
N GLY A 817 -3.73 -29.11 -35.28
CA GLY A 817 -2.83 -29.76 -36.24
C GLY A 817 -1.48 -29.03 -36.38
N ASN A 818 -1.48 -27.69 -36.36
CA ASN A 818 -0.24 -26.92 -36.39
C ASN A 818 0.55 -27.03 -35.06
N ILE A 819 -0.14 -27.10 -33.92
CA ILE A 819 0.48 -27.37 -32.61
C ILE A 819 1.10 -28.77 -32.60
N HIS A 820 0.39 -29.78 -33.11
CA HIS A 820 0.88 -31.16 -33.21
C HIS A 820 2.21 -31.24 -34.00
N LYS A 821 2.29 -30.55 -35.15
CA LYS A 821 3.52 -30.48 -35.97
C LYS A 821 4.73 -29.91 -35.22
N LEU A 822 4.52 -29.06 -34.22
CA LEU A 822 5.61 -28.44 -33.46
C LEU A 822 6.11 -29.35 -32.32
N LEU A 823 5.26 -30.24 -31.82
CA LEU A 823 5.62 -31.20 -30.78
C LEU A 823 6.43 -32.37 -31.34
N LYS A 824 7.45 -32.77 -30.57
CA LYS A 824 8.10 -34.08 -30.75
C LYS A 824 7.08 -35.21 -30.59
N PRO A 825 7.29 -36.37 -31.22
CA PRO A 825 6.57 -37.58 -30.82
C PRO A 825 6.70 -37.82 -29.31
N GLY A 826 5.57 -37.98 -28.61
CA GLY A 826 5.54 -38.07 -27.15
C GLY A 826 5.70 -36.74 -26.40
N GLY A 827 5.78 -35.61 -27.10
CA GLY A 827 5.70 -34.28 -26.51
C GLY A 827 4.28 -33.98 -26.01
N VAL A 828 4.16 -33.06 -25.05
CA VAL A 828 2.89 -32.80 -24.35
C VAL A 828 2.36 -31.41 -24.69
N LEU A 829 1.05 -31.34 -24.95
CA LEU A 829 0.28 -30.11 -24.99
C LEU A 829 -0.37 -29.89 -23.62
N GLY A 830 -0.02 -28.79 -22.96
CA GLY A 830 -0.73 -28.23 -21.81
C GLY A 830 -1.73 -27.19 -22.29
N LEU A 831 -2.99 -27.61 -22.41
CA LEU A 831 -4.08 -26.78 -22.91
C LEU A 831 -4.90 -26.24 -21.74
N VAL A 832 -4.71 -24.96 -21.40
CA VAL A 832 -5.51 -24.28 -20.37
C VAL A 832 -6.68 -23.60 -21.05
N GLU A 833 -7.91 -24.03 -20.74
CA GLU A 833 -9.09 -23.60 -21.48
C GLU A 833 -10.30 -23.36 -20.57
N LEU A 834 -11.07 -22.33 -20.90
CA LEU A 834 -12.46 -22.20 -20.44
C LEU A 834 -13.30 -23.32 -21.08
N THR A 835 -13.87 -24.19 -20.24
CA THR A 835 -14.60 -25.39 -20.69
C THR A 835 -16.11 -25.20 -20.69
N ARG A 836 -16.60 -24.14 -20.03
CA ARG A 836 -18.04 -23.83 -19.96
C ARG A 836 -18.30 -22.33 -20.10
N LEU A 837 -19.35 -21.97 -20.85
CA LEU A 837 -19.78 -20.58 -20.96
C LEU A 837 -20.52 -20.16 -19.69
N THR A 838 -19.98 -19.18 -18.98
CA THR A 838 -20.59 -18.58 -17.78
C THR A 838 -21.16 -17.19 -18.10
N PRO A 839 -22.10 -16.66 -17.28
CA PRO A 839 -22.61 -15.31 -17.47
C PRO A 839 -21.50 -14.25 -17.46
N TYR A 840 -20.47 -14.44 -16.62
CA TYR A 840 -19.32 -13.55 -16.53
C TYR A 840 -18.51 -13.51 -17.83
N PHE A 841 -18.08 -14.66 -18.37
CA PHE A 841 -17.31 -14.69 -19.63
C PHE A 841 -18.12 -14.24 -20.83
N ASN A 842 -19.42 -14.57 -20.86
CA ASN A 842 -20.31 -14.09 -21.91
C ASN A 842 -20.42 -12.55 -21.89
N MET A 843 -20.50 -11.94 -20.71
CA MET A 843 -20.54 -10.49 -20.57
C MET A 843 -19.20 -9.82 -20.87
N ALA A 844 -18.09 -10.38 -20.37
CA ALA A 844 -16.75 -9.80 -20.47
C ALA A 844 -16.16 -9.93 -21.89
N PHE A 845 -16.25 -11.12 -22.50
CA PHE A 845 -15.58 -11.42 -23.78
C PHE A 845 -16.53 -11.55 -24.96
N GLY A 846 -17.81 -11.86 -24.74
CA GLY A 846 -18.85 -11.86 -25.78
C GLY A 846 -18.95 -10.58 -26.63
N PRO A 847 -18.68 -9.36 -26.12
CA PRO A 847 -18.64 -8.16 -26.94
C PRO A 847 -17.46 -8.10 -27.93
N LEU A 848 -16.42 -8.93 -27.76
CA LEU A 848 -15.20 -8.90 -28.58
C LEU A 848 -15.40 -9.69 -29.87
N SER A 849 -15.01 -9.12 -31.02
CA SER A 849 -15.13 -9.82 -32.31
C SER A 849 -14.29 -11.10 -32.39
N GLY A 850 -13.15 -11.15 -31.68
CA GLY A 850 -12.29 -12.33 -31.59
C GLY A 850 -12.97 -13.55 -30.97
N TRP A 851 -13.92 -13.34 -30.06
CA TRP A 851 -14.69 -14.41 -29.41
C TRP A 851 -15.57 -15.21 -30.40
N TRP A 852 -15.83 -14.66 -31.58
CA TRP A 852 -16.75 -15.23 -32.57
C TRP A 852 -16.07 -15.72 -33.85
N LEU A 853 -14.74 -15.87 -33.85
CA LEU A 853 -13.99 -16.32 -35.03
C LEU A 853 -14.36 -17.74 -35.48
N GLY A 854 -14.87 -18.57 -34.58
CA GLY A 854 -15.29 -19.95 -34.84
C GLY A 854 -16.69 -20.15 -35.41
N VAL A 855 -17.45 -19.08 -35.64
CA VAL A 855 -18.84 -19.16 -36.10
C VAL A 855 -18.96 -19.94 -37.41
N ASP A 856 -18.00 -19.76 -38.33
CA ASP A 856 -17.95 -20.46 -39.61
C ASP A 856 -17.69 -21.97 -39.46
N GLU A 857 -17.10 -22.40 -38.34
CA GLU A 857 -16.89 -23.81 -37.97
C GLU A 857 -18.09 -24.38 -37.18
N GLY A 858 -19.18 -23.63 -37.06
CA GLY A 858 -20.40 -24.04 -36.36
C GLY A 858 -20.44 -23.69 -34.87
N ARG A 859 -19.40 -23.03 -34.34
CA ARG A 859 -19.34 -22.56 -32.94
C ARG A 859 -20.11 -21.24 -32.78
N THR A 860 -21.43 -21.35 -32.90
CA THR A 860 -22.36 -20.20 -33.00
C THR A 860 -22.90 -19.70 -31.66
N GLU A 861 -22.79 -20.50 -30.60
CA GLU A 861 -23.26 -20.15 -29.24
C GLU A 861 -22.11 -19.73 -28.31
N SER A 862 -20.92 -20.27 -28.52
CA SER A 862 -19.72 -19.99 -27.74
C SER A 862 -18.50 -20.52 -28.51
N PRO A 863 -17.33 -19.89 -28.42
CA PRO A 863 -16.09 -20.47 -28.94
C PRO A 863 -15.60 -21.65 -28.09
N LEU A 864 -16.06 -21.73 -26.84
CA LEU A 864 -15.61 -22.68 -25.81
C LEU A 864 -16.02 -24.12 -26.15
N GLN A 865 -15.27 -25.08 -25.63
CA GLN A 865 -15.51 -26.52 -25.80
C GLN A 865 -15.45 -27.21 -24.43
N SER A 866 -16.35 -28.17 -24.18
CA SER A 866 -16.27 -29.04 -23.00
C SER A 866 -15.02 -29.95 -23.08
N ALA A 867 -14.63 -30.56 -21.97
CA ALA A 867 -13.51 -31.50 -21.95
C ALA A 867 -13.73 -32.69 -22.92
N GLU A 868 -14.96 -33.18 -23.08
CA GLU A 868 -15.32 -34.23 -24.04
C GLU A 868 -15.19 -33.77 -25.48
N GLN A 869 -15.55 -32.51 -25.75
CA GLN A 869 -15.40 -31.90 -27.06
C GLN A 869 -13.92 -31.71 -27.38
N TRP A 870 -13.13 -31.20 -26.43
CA TRP A 870 -11.67 -31.12 -26.55
C TRP A 870 -11.03 -32.49 -26.80
N ASN A 871 -11.42 -33.52 -26.06
CA ASN A 871 -10.95 -34.89 -26.28
C ASN A 871 -11.19 -35.37 -27.72
N LYS A 872 -12.36 -35.07 -28.30
CA LYS A 872 -12.66 -35.40 -29.70
C LYS A 872 -11.79 -34.59 -30.67
N GLN A 873 -11.58 -33.30 -30.42
CA GLN A 873 -10.75 -32.45 -31.29
C GLN A 873 -9.27 -32.83 -31.24
N LEU A 874 -8.74 -33.12 -30.05
CA LEU A 874 -7.37 -33.57 -29.84
C LEU A 874 -7.10 -34.89 -30.57
N LYS A 875 -8.00 -35.88 -30.45
CA LYS A 875 -7.89 -37.16 -31.17
C LYS A 875 -7.90 -36.96 -32.69
N LYS A 876 -8.77 -36.09 -33.20
CA LYS A 876 -8.81 -35.74 -34.63
C LYS A 876 -7.52 -35.08 -35.12
N ALA A 877 -6.84 -34.34 -34.25
CA ALA A 877 -5.61 -33.61 -34.56
C ALA A 877 -4.32 -34.43 -34.36
N GLY A 878 -4.41 -35.73 -34.05
CA GLY A 878 -3.24 -36.60 -33.91
C GLY A 878 -2.67 -36.71 -32.50
N PHE A 879 -3.42 -36.27 -31.49
CA PHE A 879 -3.07 -36.48 -30.08
C PHE A 879 -3.76 -37.73 -29.50
N SER A 880 -3.33 -38.17 -28.31
CA SER A 880 -3.93 -39.28 -27.55
C SER A 880 -5.38 -39.01 -27.10
N GLY A 881 -5.78 -37.74 -27.05
CA GLY A 881 -7.00 -37.28 -26.39
C GLY A 881 -6.68 -36.58 -25.07
N VAL A 882 -7.67 -36.36 -24.22
CA VAL A 882 -7.43 -35.81 -22.87
C VAL A 882 -6.86 -36.93 -21.99
N ASP A 883 -5.55 -36.88 -21.74
CA ASP A 883 -4.85 -37.84 -20.89
C ASP A 883 -5.10 -37.55 -19.40
N LEU A 884 -5.18 -36.26 -19.05
CA LEU A 884 -5.49 -35.77 -17.72
C LEU A 884 -6.27 -34.45 -17.84
N ALA A 885 -7.28 -34.29 -17.00
CA ALA A 885 -8.00 -33.03 -16.81
C ALA A 885 -7.90 -32.62 -15.33
N ALA A 886 -7.43 -31.40 -15.08
CA ALA A 886 -7.42 -30.78 -13.75
C ALA A 886 -8.33 -29.55 -13.77
N TYR A 887 -9.37 -29.55 -12.96
CA TYR A 887 -10.45 -28.56 -12.99
C TYR A 887 -10.27 -27.46 -11.95
N ASP A 888 -10.79 -26.28 -12.25
CA ASP A 888 -10.74 -25.12 -11.36
C ASP A 888 -11.58 -25.29 -10.08
N LEU A 889 -12.80 -25.81 -10.24
CA LEU A 889 -13.80 -25.99 -9.21
C LEU A 889 -14.52 -27.33 -9.38
N PRO A 890 -15.11 -27.88 -8.30
CA PRO A 890 -16.03 -29.01 -8.41
C PRO A 890 -17.30 -28.61 -9.18
N GLU A 891 -18.08 -29.60 -9.60
CA GLU A 891 -19.44 -29.36 -10.08
C GLU A 891 -20.33 -28.87 -8.93
N PRO A 892 -21.30 -27.98 -9.18
CA PRO A 892 -21.69 -27.45 -10.48
C PRO A 892 -20.92 -26.20 -10.93
N GLU A 893 -19.93 -25.69 -10.20
CA GLU A 893 -19.26 -24.41 -10.53
C GLU A 893 -18.13 -24.54 -11.56
N ARG A 894 -17.59 -25.74 -11.78
CA ARG A 894 -16.57 -26.10 -12.80
C ARG A 894 -16.73 -25.35 -14.13
N HIS A 895 -15.73 -24.59 -14.57
CA HIS A 895 -15.83 -23.84 -15.84
C HIS A 895 -14.52 -23.64 -16.60
N SER A 896 -13.39 -24.03 -16.03
CA SER A 896 -12.10 -24.02 -16.69
C SER A 896 -11.26 -25.22 -16.28
N ALA A 897 -10.28 -25.59 -17.10
CA ALA A 897 -9.44 -26.74 -16.85
C ALA A 897 -8.05 -26.60 -17.48
N LEU A 898 -7.07 -27.28 -16.88
CA LEU A 898 -5.89 -27.75 -17.60
C LEU A 898 -6.20 -29.11 -18.20
N LEU A 899 -6.02 -29.24 -19.52
CA LEU A 899 -6.10 -30.49 -20.25
C LEU A 899 -4.71 -30.86 -20.75
N LEU A 900 -4.22 -32.04 -20.36
CA LEU A 900 -2.96 -32.59 -20.88
C LEU A 900 -3.24 -33.58 -22.00
N SER A 901 -2.46 -33.48 -23.07
CA SER A 901 -2.59 -34.37 -24.23
C SER A 901 -1.23 -34.66 -24.86
N THR A 902 -0.99 -35.92 -25.18
CA THR A 902 0.28 -36.37 -25.75
C THR A 902 0.22 -36.42 -27.27
N ALA A 903 1.22 -35.85 -27.94
CA ALA A 903 1.34 -35.91 -29.40
C ALA A 903 1.74 -37.34 -29.84
N LEU A 904 0.89 -37.99 -30.62
CA LEU A 904 1.19 -39.31 -31.18
C LEU A 904 2.10 -39.19 -32.40
N ALA A 905 2.95 -40.20 -32.61
CA ALA A 905 3.73 -40.29 -33.85
C ALA A 905 2.79 -40.41 -35.06
N ALA A 906 3.09 -39.68 -36.13
CA ALA A 906 2.39 -39.88 -37.40
C ALA A 906 2.60 -41.34 -37.86
N PRO A 907 1.59 -42.00 -38.46
CA PRO A 907 1.76 -43.36 -38.98
C PRO A 907 2.89 -43.38 -40.01
N GLY A 908 4.04 -44.00 -39.67
CA GLY A 908 5.19 -44.16 -40.58
C GLY A 908 6.52 -43.55 -40.14
N VAL A 909 6.63 -42.97 -38.93
CA VAL A 909 7.93 -42.55 -38.37
C VAL A 909 8.34 -43.53 -37.27
N ILE A 910 9.30 -44.42 -37.58
CA ILE A 910 9.96 -45.34 -36.64
C ILE A 910 11.24 -44.67 -36.13
#